data_AF-A0A6A6HJ88-F1
#
_entry.id   AF-A0A6A6HJ88-F1
#
_cell.length_a   1.000
_cell.length_b   1.000
_cell.length_c   1.000
_cell.angle_alpha   90.00
_cell.angle_beta   90.00
_cell.angle_gamma   90.00
#
_symmetry.space_group_name_H-M   'P 1'
#
loop_
_entity.id
_entity.type
_entity.pdbx_description
1 polymer ?
#
loop_
_entity_poly.entity_id
_entity_poly.type
_entity_poly.pdbx_seq_one_letter_code
_entity_poly.pdbx_strand_id
1 'polypeptide(L)'
;MPIFLDRLPFDIVFRIAFFLDIEELGCLGATCRHFSLVVRGEAVCRQAVEKYAAFSLEAIDARRRHHEYCWAFHRLLQRRIAFATVQPKFFGVITRTSASEFIYVNGMLCYMQGLEIRLLNIHEASASETVVSIPQVLNRAKLDLDGTNTHVTLLNYCEEVLTFLLEDYRDTSGWLVIIFIADYKRRLITQRVDSSYRIFVINDSHHLCFGTHSELGSHGHHEWIVYRINLDSEVELDHGVGVQLENLVGGDIGSNVAFSVHNGYFYALSNQTSFELEEIDYTSFYTCMRFPLERSSQSELQVIDDIYRRQNSEGAINDSWTDLGLQVSESTNELTIVEARREYLGNTSSHQRTYYMQPVPFPTATPDASDDDDQPILPSSPSQEHHLSTPLATSSSASATTAISRYPANDVYIPLITPLDKPRYAQPRPRLPRHAHPEFGPLSLSLSTSDDTSSTPPPPPSSPGPSFLLWKTKHRAYNLASSSFLDLVEDDDEVRTADGSTAVVPCLRLRGAGRRRASPLDEEGWVRRPERDELTGELVEGSEERWVYGGVRLWPPRRVPGDAGEAERKGEGKSTVGEEVRLPWGKVVNAVADERSLVYGIADPGGGGEKIVLVSFDPGIRIGKTVEREKGDGGEREESRKVEAKGKGKAERGDTGAEDGVMWKEEAMYLRIAQ
;
A
#
# COMPACT_ATOMS: atom_id res chain seq x y z
N MET A 1 33.39 17.45 34.79
CA MET A 1 33.65 17.08 33.39
C MET A 1 32.30 16.75 32.75
N PRO A 2 32.01 17.19 31.52
CA PRO A 2 30.83 16.69 30.82
C PRO A 2 30.98 15.18 30.62
N ILE A 3 29.97 14.42 31.05
CA ILE A 3 29.89 12.99 30.76
C ILE A 3 29.37 12.87 29.33
N PHE A 4 30.17 12.32 28.45
CA PHE A 4 29.75 12.03 27.08
C PHE A 4 28.84 10.80 27.07
N LEU A 5 27.85 10.78 26.18
CA LEU A 5 26.84 9.72 26.10
C LEU A 5 27.46 8.33 25.90
N ASP A 6 28.58 8.26 25.18
CA ASP A 6 29.35 7.04 24.87
C ASP A 6 30.13 6.47 26.06
N ARG A 7 30.16 7.19 27.19
CA ARG A 7 30.78 6.76 28.45
C ARG A 7 29.78 6.34 29.52
N LEU A 8 28.49 6.35 29.21
CA LEU A 8 27.46 5.89 30.12
C LEU A 8 27.56 4.36 30.28
N PRO A 9 27.22 3.81 31.45
CA PRO A 9 27.09 2.37 31.64
C PRO A 9 26.09 1.76 30.64
N PHE A 10 26.35 0.52 30.22
CA PHE A 10 25.49 -0.20 29.28
C PHE A 10 24.02 -0.16 29.69
N ASP A 11 23.71 -0.37 30.97
CA ASP A 11 22.33 -0.37 31.47
C ASP A 11 21.59 0.97 31.24
N ILE A 12 22.32 2.08 31.27
CA ILE A 12 21.76 3.41 30.99
C ILE A 12 21.53 3.58 29.49
N VAL A 13 22.50 3.20 28.65
CA VAL A 13 22.34 3.25 27.19
C VAL A 13 21.22 2.32 26.72
N PHE A 14 21.13 1.13 27.31
CA PHE A 14 20.05 0.17 27.10
C PHE A 14 18.70 0.80 27.46
N ARG A 15 18.59 1.45 28.63
CA ARG A 15 17.39 2.21 29.02
C ARG A 15 17.04 3.34 28.06
N ILE A 16 18.02 4.09 27.55
CA ILE A 16 17.78 5.14 26.55
C ILE A 16 17.20 4.52 25.28
N ALA A 17 17.75 3.38 24.83
CA ALA A 17 17.26 2.65 23.67
C ALA A 17 15.78 2.21 23.79
N PHE A 18 15.19 2.11 25.01
CA PHE A 18 13.75 1.86 25.17
C PHE A 18 12.85 2.97 24.64
N PHE A 19 13.35 4.19 24.55
CA PHE A 19 12.55 5.34 24.18
C PHE A 19 12.76 5.76 22.72
N LEU A 20 13.65 5.07 22.02
CA LEU A 20 13.98 5.34 20.63
C LEU A 20 13.24 4.36 19.73
N ASP A 21 12.60 4.88 18.68
CA ASP A 21 12.02 4.04 17.63
C ASP A 21 13.11 3.34 16.77
N ILE A 22 12.69 2.58 15.77
CA ILE A 22 13.59 1.74 14.97
C ILE A 22 14.57 2.61 14.16
N GLU A 23 14.07 3.69 13.58
CA GLU A 23 14.82 4.63 12.77
C GLU A 23 15.78 5.48 13.62
N GLU A 24 15.35 5.91 14.80
CA GLU A 24 16.15 6.64 15.79
C GLU A 24 17.27 5.75 16.34
N LEU A 25 17.00 4.48 16.64
CA LEU A 25 18.03 3.50 17.01
C LEU A 25 19.04 3.27 15.88
N GLY A 26 18.55 3.18 14.63
CA GLY A 26 19.40 3.12 13.45
C GLY A 26 20.34 4.34 13.35
N CYS A 27 19.80 5.54 13.55
CA CYS A 27 20.57 6.78 13.58
C CYS A 27 21.60 6.78 14.71
N LEU A 28 21.22 6.38 15.92
CA LEU A 28 22.11 6.28 17.08
C LEU A 28 23.29 5.32 16.78
N GLY A 29 22.99 4.15 16.22
CA GLY A 29 23.99 3.16 15.84
C GLY A 29 24.98 3.66 14.76
N ALA A 30 24.57 4.63 13.94
CA ALA A 30 25.42 5.25 12.91
C ALA A 30 26.36 6.34 13.47
N THR A 31 26.13 6.83 14.69
CA THR A 31 26.93 7.94 15.25
C THR A 31 28.35 7.54 15.67
N CYS A 32 28.52 6.36 16.27
CA CYS A 32 29.84 5.87 16.70
C CYS A 32 29.88 4.35 16.82
N ARG A 33 31.10 3.79 16.84
CA ARG A 33 31.32 2.34 16.94
C ARG A 33 30.75 1.73 18.23
N HIS A 34 30.79 2.46 19.36
CA HIS A 34 30.24 1.97 20.63
C HIS A 34 28.73 1.75 20.52
N PHE A 35 27.97 2.77 20.08
CA PHE A 35 26.52 2.64 19.90
C PHE A 35 26.15 1.65 18.80
N SER A 36 26.95 1.55 17.74
CA SER A 36 26.75 0.52 16.71
C SER A 36 26.78 -0.90 17.32
N LEU A 37 27.69 -1.18 18.26
CA LEU A 37 27.74 -2.46 18.95
C LEU A 37 26.56 -2.66 19.90
N VAL A 38 26.12 -1.61 20.61
CA VAL A 38 24.97 -1.67 21.51
C VAL A 38 23.67 -1.94 20.76
N VAL A 39 23.40 -1.19 19.68
CA VAL A 39 22.21 -1.34 18.84
C VAL A 39 22.17 -2.72 18.15
N ARG A 40 23.33 -3.33 17.90
CA ARG A 40 23.46 -4.70 17.37
C ARG A 40 23.33 -5.79 18.44
N GLY A 41 23.03 -5.45 19.68
CA GLY A 41 22.77 -6.43 20.73
C GLY A 41 21.38 -7.04 20.60
N GLU A 42 21.27 -8.37 20.67
CA GLU A 42 20.00 -9.10 20.50
C GLU A 42 18.90 -8.61 21.46
N ALA A 43 19.25 -8.25 22.70
CA ALA A 43 18.31 -7.70 23.67
C ALA A 43 17.71 -6.36 23.22
N VAL A 44 18.54 -5.46 22.68
CA VAL A 44 18.09 -4.15 22.17
C VAL A 44 17.23 -4.35 20.92
N CYS A 45 17.68 -5.17 19.97
CA CYS A 45 16.93 -5.46 18.76
C CYS A 45 15.58 -6.11 19.06
N ARG A 46 15.55 -7.12 19.93
CA ARG A 46 14.31 -7.79 20.33
C ARG A 46 13.31 -6.79 20.89
N GLN A 47 13.76 -5.99 21.84
CA GLN A 47 12.91 -5.02 22.49
C GLN A 47 12.41 -3.94 21.52
N ALA A 48 13.27 -3.44 20.61
CA ALA A 48 12.87 -2.45 19.61
C ALA A 48 11.83 -3.03 18.64
N VAL A 49 12.07 -4.23 18.13
CA VAL A 49 11.16 -4.91 17.20
C VAL A 49 9.83 -5.23 17.86
N GLU A 50 9.83 -5.81 19.07
CA GLU A 50 8.60 -6.14 19.82
C GLU A 50 7.82 -4.90 20.28
N LYS A 51 8.47 -3.75 20.45
CA LYS A 51 7.78 -2.52 20.86
C LYS A 51 7.22 -1.72 19.69
N TYR A 52 7.96 -1.61 18.59
CA TYR A 52 7.66 -0.66 17.52
C TYR A 52 7.25 -1.33 16.20
N ALA A 53 7.31 -2.66 16.12
CA ALA A 53 6.96 -3.41 14.92
C ALA A 53 6.55 -4.86 15.23
N ALA A 54 5.90 -5.11 16.38
CA ALA A 54 5.56 -6.45 16.86
C ALA A 54 4.81 -7.28 15.81
N PHE A 55 3.99 -6.64 14.99
CA PHE A 55 3.13 -7.25 13.97
C PHE A 55 3.70 -7.15 12.56
N SER A 56 4.93 -6.63 12.40
CA SER A 56 5.67 -6.77 11.14
C SER A 56 5.99 -8.25 10.86
N LEU A 57 6.09 -8.62 9.59
CA LEU A 57 6.44 -10.00 9.24
C LEU A 57 7.85 -10.35 9.72
N GLU A 58 8.79 -9.38 9.77
CA GLU A 58 10.12 -9.56 10.35
C GLU A 58 10.04 -9.95 11.84
N ALA A 59 9.14 -9.34 12.62
CA ALA A 59 8.93 -9.67 14.02
C ALA A 59 8.26 -11.04 14.21
N ILE A 60 7.24 -11.35 13.40
CA ILE A 60 6.55 -12.64 13.40
C ILE A 60 7.54 -13.76 13.10
N ASP A 61 8.38 -13.57 12.10
CA ASP A 61 9.45 -14.49 11.71
C ASP A 61 10.50 -14.68 12.82
N ALA A 62 10.96 -13.60 13.45
CA ALA A 62 11.91 -13.65 14.55
C ALA A 62 11.33 -14.42 15.75
N ARG A 63 10.05 -14.21 16.08
CA ARG A 63 9.34 -14.95 17.14
C ARG A 63 9.29 -16.45 16.83
N ARG A 64 8.96 -16.82 15.59
CA ARG A 64 8.89 -18.22 15.14
C ARG A 64 10.26 -18.92 15.16
N ARG A 65 11.33 -18.20 14.81
CA ARG A 65 12.71 -18.74 14.76
C ARG A 65 13.49 -18.59 16.08
N HIS A 66 12.86 -18.03 17.11
CA HIS A 66 13.34 -17.84 18.49
C HIS A 66 14.63 -17.01 18.71
N HIS A 67 15.45 -16.70 17.70
CA HIS A 67 16.76 -16.03 17.89
C HIS A 67 17.27 -15.18 16.70
N GLU A 68 16.40 -14.46 16.00
CA GLU A 68 16.78 -13.65 14.81
C GLU A 68 16.37 -12.17 14.90
N TYR A 69 16.27 -11.60 16.10
CA TYR A 69 15.80 -10.21 16.25
C TYR A 69 16.80 -9.19 15.73
N CYS A 70 18.11 -9.41 15.87
CA CYS A 70 19.10 -8.56 15.20
C CYS A 70 18.91 -8.54 13.68
N TRP A 71 18.59 -9.68 13.07
CA TRP A 71 18.36 -9.73 11.64
C TRP A 71 17.05 -9.04 11.26
N ALA A 72 15.97 -9.31 12.00
CA ALA A 72 14.67 -8.67 11.83
C ALA A 72 14.77 -7.16 11.94
N PHE A 73 15.45 -6.65 12.98
CA PHE A 73 15.71 -5.22 13.17
C PHE A 73 16.43 -4.60 11.96
N HIS A 74 17.52 -5.20 11.49
CA HIS A 74 18.26 -4.64 10.36
C HIS A 74 17.48 -4.70 9.04
N ARG A 75 16.78 -5.81 8.75
CA ARG A 75 15.95 -5.94 7.55
C ARG A 75 14.84 -4.90 7.56
N LEU A 76 14.16 -4.75 8.69
CA LEU A 76 13.09 -3.77 8.91
C LEU A 76 13.58 -2.33 8.72
N LEU A 77 14.67 -1.96 9.39
CA LEU A 77 15.30 -0.64 9.25
C LEU A 77 15.70 -0.35 7.80
N GLN A 78 16.38 -1.30 7.15
CA GLN A 78 16.82 -1.14 5.77
C GLN A 78 15.65 -1.05 4.78
N ARG A 79 14.60 -1.86 4.97
CA ARG A 79 13.37 -1.79 4.17
C ARG A 79 12.70 -0.42 4.29
N ARG A 80 12.47 0.05 5.51
CA ARG A 80 11.81 1.34 5.77
C ARG A 80 12.62 2.50 5.22
N ILE A 81 13.94 2.51 5.41
CA ILE A 81 14.83 3.51 4.79
C ILE A 81 14.77 3.42 3.26
N ALA A 82 14.84 2.22 2.68
CA ALA A 82 14.80 2.02 1.23
C ALA A 82 13.49 2.56 0.64
N PHE A 83 12.35 2.26 1.25
CA PHE A 83 11.05 2.77 0.83
C PHE A 83 10.97 4.30 0.98
N ALA A 84 11.31 4.82 2.16
CA ALA A 84 11.24 6.24 2.49
C ALA A 84 12.17 7.12 1.64
N THR A 85 13.28 6.56 1.16
CA THR A 85 14.26 7.27 0.32
C THR A 85 14.14 6.94 -1.16
N VAL A 86 13.15 6.12 -1.55
CA VAL A 86 12.92 5.67 -2.93
C VAL A 86 14.19 5.02 -3.50
N GLN A 87 14.79 4.11 -2.74
CA GLN A 87 15.99 3.36 -3.12
C GLN A 87 15.68 1.86 -3.16
N PRO A 88 15.12 1.34 -4.26
CA PRO A 88 14.91 -0.09 -4.43
C PRO A 88 16.20 -0.89 -4.22
N LYS A 89 16.05 -2.09 -3.68
CA LYS A 89 17.13 -3.09 -3.52
C LYS A 89 17.17 -4.07 -4.70
N PHE A 90 16.06 -4.19 -5.42
CA PHE A 90 15.94 -5.02 -6.60
C PHE A 90 14.96 -4.41 -7.60
N PHE A 91 15.22 -4.60 -8.89
CA PHE A 91 14.21 -4.45 -9.92
C PHE A 91 14.42 -5.47 -11.05
N GLY A 92 13.35 -5.86 -11.72
CA GLY A 92 13.44 -6.75 -12.88
C GLY A 92 12.07 -7.10 -13.47
N VAL A 93 12.10 -7.57 -14.72
CA VAL A 93 10.93 -8.20 -15.36
C VAL A 93 10.81 -9.61 -14.79
N ILE A 94 9.67 -9.93 -14.18
CA ILE A 94 9.43 -11.23 -13.54
C ILE A 94 8.90 -12.23 -14.57
N THR A 95 7.98 -11.78 -15.42
CA THR A 95 7.34 -12.63 -16.43
C THR A 95 6.83 -11.81 -17.60
N ARG A 96 6.60 -12.50 -18.72
CA ARG A 96 5.91 -11.98 -19.91
C ARG A 96 4.62 -12.76 -20.09
N THR A 97 3.51 -12.05 -20.14
CA THR A 97 2.18 -12.64 -20.28
C THR A 97 1.49 -12.10 -21.53
N SER A 98 0.56 -12.86 -22.10
CA SER A 98 -0.33 -12.39 -23.15
C SER A 98 -1.57 -11.66 -22.61
N ALA A 99 -1.76 -11.63 -21.28
CA ALA A 99 -2.97 -11.14 -20.63
C ALA A 99 -2.67 -9.97 -19.68
N SER A 100 -3.59 -9.01 -19.64
CA SER A 100 -3.42 -7.74 -18.91
C SER A 100 -3.65 -7.81 -17.41
N GLU A 101 -4.13 -8.95 -16.92
CA GLU A 101 -4.69 -9.05 -15.58
C GLU A 101 -3.77 -9.82 -14.63
N PHE A 102 -3.38 -9.14 -13.56
CA PHE A 102 -2.68 -9.71 -12.43
C PHE A 102 -3.20 -9.09 -11.14
N ILE A 103 -3.11 -9.85 -10.06
CA ILE A 103 -3.24 -9.37 -8.69
C ILE A 103 -1.92 -9.61 -7.95
N TYR A 104 -1.61 -8.71 -7.03
CA TYR A 104 -0.42 -8.81 -6.20
C TYR A 104 -0.78 -8.45 -4.77
N VAL A 105 -0.66 -9.41 -3.85
CA VAL A 105 -1.05 -9.25 -2.45
C VAL A 105 -0.03 -9.97 -1.57
N ASN A 106 0.54 -9.27 -0.58
CA ASN A 106 1.46 -9.83 0.42
C ASN A 106 2.59 -10.70 -0.19
N GLY A 107 3.26 -10.20 -1.24
CA GLY A 107 4.33 -10.91 -1.92
C GLY A 107 3.92 -12.01 -2.89
N MET A 108 2.62 -12.31 -3.02
CA MET A 108 2.09 -13.29 -3.95
C MET A 108 1.62 -12.62 -5.23
N LEU A 109 2.24 -12.96 -6.36
CA LEU A 109 1.81 -12.53 -7.68
C LEU A 109 0.95 -13.62 -8.32
N CYS A 110 -0.29 -13.30 -8.66
CA CYS A 110 -1.15 -14.16 -9.46
C CYS A 110 -1.45 -13.48 -10.79
N TYR A 111 -1.25 -14.18 -11.90
CA TYR A 111 -1.47 -13.61 -13.24
C TYR A 111 -1.99 -14.66 -14.21
N MET A 112 -2.68 -14.20 -15.24
CA MET A 112 -3.16 -15.06 -16.33
C MET A 112 -2.06 -15.31 -17.35
N GLN A 113 -1.98 -16.53 -17.88
CA GLN A 113 -1.20 -16.87 -19.07
C GLN A 113 -1.97 -17.87 -19.93
N GLY A 114 -2.53 -17.40 -21.04
CA GLY A 114 -3.48 -18.20 -21.82
C GLY A 114 -4.68 -18.61 -20.97
N LEU A 115 -4.92 -19.92 -20.84
CA LEU A 115 -6.00 -20.51 -20.02
C LEU A 115 -5.49 -21.06 -18.68
N GLU A 116 -4.40 -20.49 -18.16
CA GLU A 116 -3.81 -20.86 -16.88
C GLU A 116 -3.69 -19.64 -15.97
N ILE A 117 -4.01 -19.81 -14.70
CA ILE A 117 -3.64 -18.87 -13.63
C ILE A 117 -2.32 -19.36 -13.04
N ARG A 118 -1.33 -18.48 -12.97
CA ARG A 118 0.00 -18.74 -12.43
C ARG A 118 0.20 -17.96 -11.16
N LEU A 119 0.68 -18.65 -10.12
CA LEU A 119 0.93 -18.07 -8.81
C LEU A 119 2.43 -18.17 -8.49
N LEU A 120 3.03 -17.05 -8.12
CA LEU A 120 4.44 -16.95 -7.79
C LEU A 120 4.63 -16.22 -6.45
N ASN A 121 5.25 -16.89 -5.47
CA ASN A 121 5.68 -16.26 -4.23
C ASN A 121 6.99 -15.49 -4.46
N ILE A 122 6.89 -14.18 -4.60
CA ILE A 122 8.01 -13.28 -4.87
C ILE A 122 8.86 -13.06 -3.62
N HIS A 123 8.22 -12.86 -2.46
CA HIS A 123 8.95 -12.55 -1.22
C HIS A 123 9.76 -13.74 -0.72
N GLU A 124 9.27 -14.97 -0.91
CA GLU A 124 9.99 -16.20 -0.57
C GLU A 124 10.90 -16.73 -1.68
N ALA A 125 11.09 -15.97 -2.77
CA ALA A 125 11.99 -16.36 -3.85
C ALA A 125 11.62 -17.68 -4.51
N SER A 126 10.33 -18.00 -4.63
CA SER A 126 9.91 -19.30 -5.13
C SER A 126 10.53 -19.57 -6.50
N ALA A 127 11.14 -20.75 -6.64
CA ALA A 127 11.78 -21.18 -7.89
C ALA A 127 10.78 -21.73 -8.91
N SER A 128 9.53 -21.96 -8.48
CA SER A 128 8.48 -22.54 -9.31
C SER A 128 7.15 -21.85 -9.08
N GLU A 129 6.36 -21.80 -10.14
CA GLU A 129 4.98 -21.33 -10.10
C GLU A 129 4.02 -22.47 -9.81
N THR A 130 2.96 -22.17 -9.05
CA THR A 130 1.79 -23.02 -9.02
C THR A 130 0.90 -22.66 -10.20
N VAL A 131 0.46 -23.67 -10.95
CA VAL A 131 -0.33 -23.49 -12.18
C VAL A 131 -1.72 -24.09 -12.00
N VAL A 132 -2.75 -23.26 -12.19
CA VAL A 132 -4.16 -23.64 -12.15
C VAL A 132 -4.74 -23.54 -13.55
N SER A 133 -5.15 -24.66 -14.12
CA SER A 133 -5.72 -24.73 -15.48
C SER A 133 -7.23 -24.43 -15.45
N ILE A 134 -7.67 -23.40 -16.17
CA ILE A 134 -9.09 -23.00 -16.26
C ILE A 134 -9.96 -24.15 -16.80
N PRO A 135 -9.60 -24.87 -17.89
CA PRO A 135 -10.38 -26.02 -18.35
C PRO A 135 -10.55 -27.13 -17.29
N GLN A 136 -9.52 -27.37 -16.47
CA GLN A 136 -9.61 -28.34 -15.38
C GLN A 136 -10.54 -27.87 -14.27
N VAL A 137 -10.50 -26.58 -13.95
CA VAL A 137 -11.40 -25.96 -12.98
C VAL A 137 -12.85 -26.06 -13.46
N LEU A 138 -13.15 -25.66 -14.70
CA LEU A 138 -14.49 -25.72 -15.29
C LEU A 138 -15.09 -27.13 -15.22
N ASN A 139 -14.32 -28.13 -15.65
CA ASN A 139 -14.75 -29.52 -15.61
C ASN A 139 -15.01 -30.00 -14.17
N ARG A 140 -14.13 -29.65 -13.22
CA ARG A 140 -14.24 -30.04 -11.82
C ARG A 140 -15.42 -29.36 -11.13
N ALA A 141 -15.65 -28.09 -11.42
CA ALA A 141 -16.76 -27.31 -10.95
C ALA A 141 -18.10 -27.72 -11.60
N LYS A 142 -18.05 -28.56 -12.65
CA LYS A 142 -19.22 -28.96 -13.45
C LYS A 142 -19.99 -27.75 -14.00
N LEU A 143 -19.25 -26.69 -14.34
CA LEU A 143 -19.81 -25.50 -14.97
C LEU A 143 -19.85 -25.72 -16.47
N ASP A 144 -21.03 -25.58 -17.07
CA ASP A 144 -21.25 -25.67 -18.52
C ASP A 144 -20.91 -24.33 -19.19
N LEU A 145 -19.66 -23.89 -19.01
CA LEU A 145 -19.12 -22.69 -19.64
C LEU A 145 -18.19 -23.10 -20.78
N ASP A 146 -18.28 -22.39 -21.90
CA ASP A 146 -17.31 -22.55 -22.98
C ASP A 146 -15.98 -21.94 -22.53
N GLY A 147 -15.01 -22.80 -22.19
CA GLY A 147 -13.71 -22.36 -21.69
C GLY A 147 -12.92 -21.45 -22.66
N THR A 148 -13.31 -21.35 -23.93
CA THR A 148 -12.72 -20.41 -24.89
C THR A 148 -13.38 -19.03 -24.91
N ASN A 149 -14.63 -18.95 -24.43
CA ASN A 149 -15.44 -17.73 -24.38
C ASN A 149 -15.78 -17.33 -22.93
N THR A 150 -15.00 -17.83 -21.98
CA THR A 150 -15.13 -17.50 -20.55
C THR A 150 -14.14 -16.38 -20.23
N HIS A 151 -14.66 -15.26 -19.72
CA HIS A 151 -13.83 -14.20 -19.16
C HIS A 151 -13.43 -14.58 -17.72
N VAL A 152 -12.15 -14.41 -17.40
CA VAL A 152 -11.60 -14.72 -16.06
C VAL A 152 -11.13 -13.41 -15.46
N THR A 153 -11.67 -13.04 -14.30
CA THR A 153 -11.23 -11.87 -13.54
C THR A 153 -10.62 -12.31 -12.21
N LEU A 154 -9.35 -11.99 -11.98
CA LEU A 154 -8.65 -12.31 -10.74
C LEU A 154 -9.09 -11.34 -9.64
N LEU A 155 -9.64 -11.85 -8.54
CA LEU A 155 -10.24 -11.01 -7.51
C LEU A 155 -9.40 -10.91 -6.24
N ASN A 156 -8.91 -12.03 -5.70
CA ASN A 156 -8.08 -11.98 -4.50
C ASN A 156 -7.19 -13.23 -4.34
N TYR A 157 -6.09 -13.06 -3.62
CA TYR A 157 -5.29 -14.14 -3.05
C TYR A 157 -5.02 -13.83 -1.58
N CYS A 158 -5.35 -14.75 -0.67
CA CYS A 158 -4.98 -14.63 0.73
C CYS A 158 -4.92 -16.03 1.36
N GLU A 159 -3.87 -16.30 2.15
CA GLU A 159 -3.66 -17.56 2.91
C GLU A 159 -3.93 -18.85 2.11
N GLU A 160 -3.25 -19.02 0.97
CA GLU A 160 -3.41 -20.19 0.08
C GLU A 160 -4.81 -20.35 -0.53
N VAL A 161 -5.64 -19.30 -0.48
CA VAL A 161 -6.95 -19.26 -1.13
C VAL A 161 -6.90 -18.28 -2.29
N LEU A 162 -7.05 -18.79 -3.51
CA LEU A 162 -7.20 -18.01 -4.72
C LEU A 162 -8.68 -17.88 -5.08
N THR A 163 -9.13 -16.65 -5.30
CA THR A 163 -10.50 -16.37 -5.73
C THR A 163 -10.52 -15.58 -7.03
N PHE A 164 -11.33 -16.03 -7.98
CA PHE A 164 -11.53 -15.37 -9.27
C PHE A 164 -12.98 -15.54 -9.74
N LEU A 165 -13.40 -14.66 -10.64
CA LEU A 165 -14.72 -14.67 -11.25
C LEU A 165 -14.63 -15.27 -12.66
N LEU A 166 -15.60 -16.10 -13.00
CA LEU A 166 -15.85 -16.61 -14.34
C LEU A 166 -17.15 -16.04 -14.88
N GLU A 167 -17.11 -15.42 -16.06
CA GLU A 167 -18.28 -14.86 -16.74
C GLU A 167 -18.38 -15.41 -18.17
N ASP A 168 -19.58 -15.79 -18.61
CA ASP A 168 -19.85 -16.03 -20.05
C ASP A 168 -20.26 -14.69 -20.67
N TYR A 169 -19.69 -14.32 -21.81
CA TYR A 169 -20.08 -13.11 -22.55
C TYR A 169 -21.58 -13.03 -22.91
N ARG A 170 -22.33 -14.15 -22.80
CA ARG A 170 -23.76 -14.24 -23.12
C ARG A 170 -24.69 -14.11 -21.91
N ASP A 171 -24.18 -14.24 -20.69
CA ASP A 171 -24.97 -14.17 -19.45
C ASP A 171 -24.49 -12.98 -18.61
N THR A 172 -25.42 -12.34 -17.91
CA THR A 172 -25.10 -11.29 -16.93
C THR A 172 -24.70 -11.86 -15.58
N SER A 173 -24.92 -13.16 -15.34
CA SER A 173 -24.50 -13.84 -14.12
C SER A 173 -23.11 -14.47 -14.23
N GLY A 174 -22.36 -14.43 -13.13
CA GLY A 174 -21.00 -14.96 -13.03
C GLY A 174 -20.89 -16.07 -12.00
N TRP A 175 -19.73 -16.72 -11.98
CA TRP A 175 -19.38 -17.75 -11.00
C TRP A 175 -18.11 -17.35 -10.28
N LEU A 176 -18.24 -17.08 -8.98
CA LEU A 176 -17.10 -16.93 -8.09
C LEU A 176 -16.51 -18.32 -7.84
N VAL A 177 -15.24 -18.50 -8.15
CA VAL A 177 -14.51 -19.75 -7.94
C VAL A 177 -13.44 -19.51 -6.88
N ILE A 178 -13.48 -20.32 -5.83
CA ILE A 178 -12.57 -20.26 -4.69
C ILE A 178 -11.77 -21.57 -4.67
N ILE A 179 -10.45 -21.47 -4.78
CA ILE A 179 -9.54 -22.61 -4.86
C ILE A 179 -8.56 -22.56 -3.70
N PHE A 180 -8.44 -23.69 -3.00
CA PHE A 180 -7.43 -23.88 -1.96
C PHE A 180 -6.16 -24.42 -2.59
N ILE A 181 -5.12 -23.61 -2.72
CA ILE A 181 -3.92 -23.90 -3.47
C ILE A 181 -3.19 -25.16 -2.97
N ALA A 182 -3.10 -25.35 -1.66
CA ALA A 182 -2.48 -26.54 -1.07
C ALA A 182 -3.20 -27.86 -1.45
N ASP A 183 -4.51 -27.82 -1.71
CA ASP A 183 -5.31 -28.99 -2.07
C ASP A 183 -6.22 -28.73 -3.29
N TYR A 184 -5.72 -27.98 -4.27
CA TYR A 184 -6.54 -27.46 -5.36
C TYR A 184 -7.16 -28.57 -6.23
N LYS A 185 -6.58 -29.76 -6.19
CA LYS A 185 -7.08 -30.95 -6.88
C LYS A 185 -8.31 -31.55 -6.20
N ARG A 186 -8.53 -31.31 -4.91
CA ARG A 186 -9.61 -31.91 -4.12
C ARG A 186 -10.62 -30.90 -3.60
N ARG A 187 -10.21 -29.66 -3.37
CA ARG A 187 -11.04 -28.62 -2.76
C ARG A 187 -11.20 -27.39 -3.65
N LEU A 188 -12.45 -27.13 -4.06
CA LEU A 188 -12.87 -25.90 -4.73
C LEU A 188 -14.31 -25.62 -4.30
N ILE A 189 -14.67 -24.35 -4.23
CA ILE A 189 -16.02 -23.88 -3.99
C ILE A 189 -16.41 -23.02 -5.20
N THR A 190 -17.66 -23.16 -5.65
CA THR A 190 -18.25 -22.28 -6.67
C THR A 190 -19.51 -21.64 -6.13
N GLN A 191 -19.61 -20.33 -6.28
CA GLN A 191 -20.76 -19.55 -5.89
C GLN A 191 -21.28 -18.77 -7.08
N ARG A 192 -22.57 -18.89 -7.39
CA ARG A 192 -23.21 -18.05 -8.40
C ARG A 192 -23.29 -16.62 -7.89
N VAL A 193 -23.01 -15.66 -8.77
CA VAL A 193 -23.09 -14.23 -8.51
C VAL A 193 -24.06 -13.61 -9.53
N ASP A 194 -25.11 -12.97 -9.04
CA ASP A 194 -26.16 -12.40 -9.90
C ASP A 194 -25.73 -11.09 -10.57
N SER A 195 -24.76 -10.37 -10.00
CA SER A 195 -24.18 -9.15 -10.55
C SER A 195 -22.70 -9.03 -10.20
N SER A 196 -21.85 -8.72 -11.17
CA SER A 196 -20.44 -8.42 -10.95
C SER A 196 -20.16 -6.92 -10.82
N TYR A 197 -21.21 -6.08 -10.76
CA TYR A 197 -21.05 -4.64 -10.74
C TYR A 197 -20.27 -4.18 -9.50
N ARG A 198 -19.03 -3.73 -9.75
CA ARG A 198 -18.06 -3.29 -8.74
C ARG A 198 -17.77 -4.37 -7.68
N ILE A 199 -17.68 -5.63 -8.11
CA ILE A 199 -17.40 -6.74 -7.20
C ILE A 199 -16.08 -6.57 -6.45
N PHE A 200 -16.04 -6.97 -5.18
CA PHE A 200 -14.81 -7.15 -4.41
C PHE A 200 -14.80 -8.52 -3.72
N VAL A 201 -13.60 -9.00 -3.38
CA VAL A 201 -13.38 -10.17 -2.54
C VAL A 201 -12.27 -9.86 -1.54
N ILE A 202 -12.50 -10.16 -0.28
CA ILE A 202 -11.50 -10.11 0.80
C ILE A 202 -11.70 -11.31 1.72
N ASN A 203 -10.61 -11.86 2.27
CA ASN A 203 -10.70 -13.03 3.14
C ASN A 203 -9.57 -13.08 4.16
N ASP A 204 -9.81 -13.80 5.25
CA ASP A 204 -8.78 -14.33 6.16
C ASP A 204 -8.62 -15.85 5.94
N SER A 205 -8.03 -16.57 6.90
CA SER A 205 -7.87 -18.04 6.87
C SER A 205 -9.18 -18.81 6.80
N HIS A 206 -10.23 -18.27 7.43
CA HIS A 206 -11.43 -19.00 7.84
C HIS A 206 -12.70 -18.48 7.14
N HIS A 207 -12.68 -17.25 6.66
CA HIS A 207 -13.84 -16.54 6.14
C HIS A 207 -13.48 -15.78 4.87
N LEU A 208 -14.34 -15.87 3.87
CA LEU A 208 -14.30 -15.04 2.69
C LEU A 208 -15.54 -14.16 2.62
N CYS A 209 -15.33 -12.86 2.42
CA CYS A 209 -16.37 -11.90 2.13
C CYS A 209 -16.26 -11.48 0.67
N PHE A 210 -17.39 -11.50 -0.04
CA PHE A 210 -17.49 -10.85 -1.34
C PHE A 210 -18.69 -9.94 -1.36
N GLY A 211 -18.62 -8.84 -2.09
CA GLY A 211 -19.71 -7.88 -2.16
C GLY A 211 -19.81 -7.22 -3.51
N THR A 212 -20.99 -6.67 -3.80
CA THR A 212 -21.32 -6.03 -5.08
C THR A 212 -22.10 -4.76 -4.80
N HIS A 213 -21.95 -3.74 -5.65
CA HIS A 213 -22.67 -2.47 -5.50
C HIS A 213 -23.99 -2.47 -6.28
N SER A 214 -24.80 -3.53 -6.09
CA SER A 214 -25.92 -3.85 -6.98
C SER A 214 -27.30 -3.70 -6.33
N GLU A 215 -27.39 -3.78 -5.00
CA GLU A 215 -28.67 -3.72 -4.29
C GLU A 215 -29.27 -2.32 -4.36
N LEU A 216 -30.60 -2.19 -4.41
CA LEU A 216 -31.25 -0.88 -4.50
C LEU A 216 -31.76 -0.45 -3.12
N GLY A 217 -31.17 0.60 -2.56
CA GLY A 217 -31.62 1.20 -1.31
C GLY A 217 -32.98 1.88 -1.43
N SER A 218 -33.62 2.14 -0.29
CA SER A 218 -34.93 2.81 -0.22
C SER A 218 -34.94 4.23 -0.84
N HIS A 219 -33.77 4.87 -0.93
CA HIS A 219 -33.53 6.15 -1.59
C HIS A 219 -33.34 6.05 -3.12
N GLY A 220 -33.39 4.85 -3.70
CA GLY A 220 -33.27 4.65 -5.15
C GLY A 220 -31.83 4.72 -5.69
N HIS A 221 -30.83 4.72 -4.80
CA HIS A 221 -29.42 4.58 -5.19
C HIS A 221 -28.95 3.15 -4.94
N HIS A 222 -27.94 2.73 -5.70
CA HIS A 222 -27.28 1.45 -5.46
C HIS A 222 -26.54 1.48 -4.11
N GLU A 223 -26.58 0.35 -3.42
CA GLU A 223 -25.90 0.10 -2.16
C GLU A 223 -25.06 -1.18 -2.27
N TRP A 224 -24.13 -1.32 -1.33
CA TRP A 224 -23.32 -2.52 -1.20
C TRP A 224 -24.11 -3.63 -0.52
N ILE A 225 -24.10 -4.82 -1.12
CA ILE A 225 -24.52 -6.05 -0.46
C ILE A 225 -23.31 -6.98 -0.32
N VAL A 226 -23.11 -7.52 0.88
CA VAL A 226 -21.94 -8.32 1.24
C VAL A 226 -22.38 -9.71 1.70
N TYR A 227 -21.76 -10.73 1.14
CA TYR A 227 -21.99 -12.12 1.43
C TYR A 227 -20.77 -12.72 2.13
N ARG A 228 -21.01 -13.74 2.97
CA ARG A 228 -19.95 -14.43 3.71
C ARG A 228 -19.93 -15.91 3.37
N ILE A 229 -18.74 -16.43 3.13
CA ILE A 229 -18.47 -17.85 2.93
C ILE A 229 -17.56 -18.35 4.05
N ASN A 230 -17.94 -19.46 4.68
CA ASN A 230 -17.06 -20.18 5.62
C ASN A 230 -16.08 -21.03 4.82
N LEU A 231 -14.78 -20.74 4.95
CA LEU A 231 -13.71 -21.46 4.26
C LEU A 231 -13.32 -22.77 4.96
N ASP A 232 -13.86 -23.09 6.14
CA ASP A 232 -13.63 -24.36 6.83
C ASP A 232 -14.70 -25.42 6.51
N SER A 233 -15.87 -25.00 6.05
CA SER A 233 -16.96 -25.93 5.71
C SER A 233 -16.71 -26.61 4.35
N GLU A 234 -16.87 -27.93 4.30
CA GLU A 234 -16.85 -28.73 3.06
C GLU A 234 -18.25 -28.98 2.47
N VAL A 235 -19.30 -28.61 3.18
CA VAL A 235 -20.71 -28.82 2.78
C VAL A 235 -21.18 -27.66 1.90
N GLU A 236 -22.16 -27.92 1.01
CA GLU A 236 -22.83 -26.90 0.17
C GLU A 236 -23.10 -25.62 0.97
N LEU A 237 -22.39 -24.57 0.56
CA LEU A 237 -22.34 -23.28 1.24
C LEU A 237 -23.56 -22.46 0.82
N ASP A 238 -24.57 -22.45 1.68
CA ASP A 238 -25.47 -21.29 1.71
C ASP A 238 -24.64 -20.13 2.26
N HIS A 239 -24.34 -19.15 1.41
CA HIS A 239 -23.67 -17.90 1.81
C HIS A 239 -24.56 -17.03 2.72
N GLY A 240 -25.75 -17.55 3.04
CA GLY A 240 -26.73 -16.91 3.91
C GLY A 240 -27.38 -15.72 3.22
N VAL A 241 -28.20 -15.01 3.98
CA VAL A 241 -28.77 -13.74 3.54
C VAL A 241 -27.66 -12.70 3.54
N GLY A 242 -27.45 -12.03 2.41
CA GLY A 242 -26.47 -10.95 2.29
C GLY A 242 -26.75 -9.81 3.27
N VAL A 243 -25.69 -9.19 3.78
CA VAL A 243 -25.75 -8.00 4.63
C VAL A 243 -25.70 -6.78 3.73
N GLN A 244 -26.78 -6.00 3.71
CA GLN A 244 -26.88 -4.76 2.96
C GLN A 244 -26.28 -3.62 3.80
N LEU A 245 -25.30 -2.92 3.25
CA LEU A 245 -24.66 -1.77 3.90
C LEU A 245 -25.51 -0.52 3.68
N GLU A 246 -26.66 -0.50 4.34
CA GLU A 246 -27.67 0.57 4.21
C GLU A 246 -27.07 1.94 4.53
N ASN A 247 -27.25 2.91 3.63
CA ASN A 247 -26.74 4.28 3.67
C ASN A 247 -25.19 4.38 3.65
N LEU A 248 -24.46 3.35 3.24
CA LEU A 248 -23.04 3.48 2.94
C LEU A 248 -22.86 4.12 1.55
N VAL A 249 -22.55 5.41 1.52
CA VAL A 249 -22.38 6.17 0.28
C VAL A 249 -21.05 5.84 -0.39
N GLY A 250 -21.03 5.76 -1.72
CA GLY A 250 -19.82 5.64 -2.53
C GLY A 250 -19.66 4.25 -3.16
N GLY A 251 -19.17 4.21 -4.40
CA GLY A 251 -19.01 2.97 -5.17
C GLY A 251 -17.59 2.74 -5.71
N ASP A 252 -16.70 3.73 -5.65
CA ASP A 252 -15.34 3.66 -6.16
C ASP A 252 -14.37 3.18 -5.07
N ILE A 253 -14.13 1.87 -5.06
CA ILE A 253 -13.19 1.22 -4.15
C ILE A 253 -11.80 1.88 -4.28
N GLY A 254 -11.20 2.22 -3.15
CA GLY A 254 -9.91 2.90 -3.10
C GLY A 254 -9.99 4.42 -3.26
N SER A 255 -11.18 4.99 -3.51
CA SER A 255 -11.37 6.43 -3.67
C SER A 255 -12.39 6.98 -2.68
N ASN A 256 -13.63 6.45 -2.70
CA ASN A 256 -14.69 6.88 -1.78
C ASN A 256 -15.20 5.78 -0.86
N VAL A 257 -14.89 4.51 -1.17
CA VAL A 257 -15.16 3.37 -0.28
C VAL A 257 -13.93 2.47 -0.14
N ALA A 258 -13.75 1.84 1.01
CA ALA A 258 -12.70 0.86 1.26
C ALA A 258 -13.23 -0.29 2.13
N PHE A 259 -12.72 -1.50 1.89
CA PHE A 259 -13.12 -2.70 2.63
C PHE A 259 -11.91 -3.39 3.23
N SER A 260 -12.08 -4.05 4.38
CA SER A 260 -11.03 -4.84 5.03
C SER A 260 -11.62 -5.92 5.93
N VAL A 261 -10.87 -7.00 6.10
CA VAL A 261 -11.12 -8.00 7.15
C VAL A 261 -9.99 -7.89 8.16
N HIS A 262 -10.33 -7.74 9.44
CA HIS A 262 -9.35 -7.60 10.50
C HIS A 262 -9.89 -8.11 11.84
N ASN A 263 -9.10 -8.91 12.55
CA ASN A 263 -9.42 -9.45 13.89
C ASN A 263 -10.85 -10.04 14.01
N GLY A 264 -11.30 -10.82 13.02
CA GLY A 264 -12.61 -11.49 13.05
C GLY A 264 -13.80 -10.61 12.65
N TYR A 265 -13.56 -9.40 12.14
CA TYR A 265 -14.60 -8.49 11.66
C TYR A 265 -14.38 -8.10 10.19
N PHE A 266 -15.49 -7.95 9.47
CA PHE A 266 -15.53 -7.23 8.21
C PHE A 266 -15.70 -5.73 8.49
N TYR A 267 -14.98 -4.88 7.76
CA TYR A 267 -15.06 -3.42 7.81
C TYR A 267 -15.37 -2.85 6.43
N ALA A 268 -16.25 -1.87 6.40
CA ALA A 268 -16.49 -0.98 5.27
C ALA A 268 -16.32 0.47 5.73
N LEU A 269 -15.66 1.28 4.91
CA LEU A 269 -15.38 2.68 5.19
C LEU A 269 -15.81 3.52 3.99
N SER A 270 -16.50 4.63 4.24
CA SER A 270 -16.80 5.67 3.26
C SER A 270 -16.30 7.03 3.72
N ASN A 271 -15.85 7.86 2.77
CA ASN A 271 -15.51 9.26 3.00
C ASN A 271 -16.58 10.24 2.48
N GLN A 272 -17.75 9.72 2.07
CA GLN A 272 -18.91 10.47 1.60
C GLN A 272 -20.06 10.34 2.60
N THR A 273 -20.87 11.39 2.71
CA THR A 273 -21.95 11.51 3.71
C THR A 273 -23.36 11.53 3.10
N SER A 274 -23.49 11.83 1.80
CA SER A 274 -24.77 11.87 1.09
C SER A 274 -24.63 11.38 -0.35
N PHE A 275 -25.72 10.82 -0.86
CA PHE A 275 -25.89 10.46 -2.27
C PHE A 275 -26.15 11.68 -3.18
N GLU A 276 -26.45 12.84 -2.61
CA GLU A 276 -26.72 14.08 -3.33
C GLU A 276 -25.44 14.89 -3.60
N LEU A 277 -25.38 15.59 -4.75
CA LEU A 277 -24.20 16.34 -5.18
C LEU A 277 -24.00 17.68 -4.44
N GLU A 278 -25.04 18.22 -3.81
CA GLU A 278 -25.02 19.53 -3.12
C GLU A 278 -25.23 19.35 -1.61
N GLU A 279 -24.19 18.94 -0.89
CA GLU A 279 -24.21 18.91 0.58
C GLU A 279 -23.87 20.29 1.17
N ILE A 280 -24.67 20.75 2.12
CA ILE A 280 -24.36 21.90 3.00
C ILE A 280 -23.74 21.36 4.29
N ASP A 281 -22.62 20.66 4.17
CA ASP A 281 -21.85 20.21 5.33
C ASP A 281 -20.78 21.24 5.70
N TYR A 282 -20.60 21.46 7.00
CA TYR A 282 -19.50 22.26 7.54
C TYR A 282 -18.28 21.38 7.80
N THR A 283 -18.54 20.16 8.24
CA THR A 283 -17.54 19.18 8.63
C THR A 283 -17.76 17.90 7.84
N SER A 284 -16.72 17.43 7.16
CA SER A 284 -16.73 16.10 6.57
C SER A 284 -16.49 15.04 7.66
N PHE A 285 -17.16 13.91 7.53
CA PHE A 285 -16.96 12.73 8.38
C PHE A 285 -16.64 11.51 7.51
N TYR A 286 -16.07 10.48 8.13
CA TYR A 286 -16.13 9.13 7.59
C TYR A 286 -17.30 8.37 8.20
N THR A 287 -17.87 7.48 7.40
CA THR A 287 -18.78 6.45 7.87
C THR A 287 -18.05 5.12 7.85
N CYS A 288 -17.97 4.45 8.99
CA CYS A 288 -17.42 3.10 9.08
C CYS A 288 -18.49 2.14 9.59
N MET A 289 -18.67 1.04 8.87
CA MET A 289 -19.56 -0.04 9.23
C MET A 289 -18.75 -1.32 9.47
N ARG A 290 -19.17 -2.15 10.41
CA ARG A 290 -18.58 -3.47 10.61
C ARG A 290 -19.60 -4.50 11.06
N PHE A 291 -19.30 -5.78 10.84
CA PHE A 291 -20.01 -6.90 11.45
C PHE A 291 -19.04 -8.06 11.74
N PRO A 292 -19.31 -8.89 12.76
CA PRO A 292 -18.48 -10.04 13.09
C PRO A 292 -18.59 -11.12 12.01
N LEU A 293 -17.46 -11.71 11.62
CA LEU A 293 -17.42 -12.75 10.60
C LEU A 293 -18.09 -14.05 11.04
N GLU A 294 -18.09 -14.36 12.34
CA GLU A 294 -18.79 -15.55 12.87
C GLU A 294 -20.32 -15.42 12.80
N ARG A 295 -20.85 -14.19 12.80
CA ARG A 295 -22.28 -13.88 12.82
C ARG A 295 -22.61 -12.77 11.83
N SER A 296 -22.57 -13.09 10.54
CA SER A 296 -22.98 -12.16 9.49
C SER A 296 -24.51 -12.09 9.41
N SER A 297 -25.11 -11.03 9.95
CA SER A 297 -26.53 -10.72 9.80
C SER A 297 -26.75 -9.21 9.84
N GLN A 298 -27.84 -8.75 9.23
CA GLN A 298 -28.20 -7.32 9.24
C GLN A 298 -28.29 -6.74 10.66
N SER A 299 -28.76 -7.53 11.64
CA SER A 299 -28.87 -7.10 13.03
C SER A 299 -27.55 -6.91 13.77
N GLU A 300 -26.45 -7.47 13.25
CA GLU A 300 -25.11 -7.37 13.85
C GLU A 300 -24.29 -6.24 13.22
N LEU A 301 -24.83 -5.54 12.23
CA LEU A 301 -24.18 -4.41 11.57
C LEU A 301 -24.06 -3.23 12.54
N GLN A 302 -22.82 -2.87 12.86
CA GLN A 302 -22.47 -1.71 13.68
C GLN A 302 -22.05 -0.57 12.76
N VAL A 303 -22.51 0.64 13.04
CA VAL A 303 -22.24 1.84 12.25
C VAL A 303 -21.72 2.95 13.14
N ILE A 304 -20.65 3.61 12.69
CA ILE A 304 -20.15 4.88 13.23
C ILE A 304 -20.07 5.83 12.04
N ASP A 305 -20.95 6.82 11.99
CA ASP A 305 -21.10 7.73 10.85
C ASP A 305 -20.49 9.13 11.09
N ASP A 306 -19.90 9.37 12.27
CA ASP A 306 -19.42 10.66 12.76
C ASP A 306 -17.92 10.68 13.08
N ILE A 307 -17.14 9.83 12.40
CA ILE A 307 -15.68 9.84 12.55
C ILE A 307 -15.14 11.11 11.90
N TYR A 308 -14.66 12.05 12.72
CA TYR A 308 -14.14 13.34 12.23
C TYR A 308 -13.12 13.16 11.12
N ARG A 309 -13.30 13.89 10.02
CA ARG A 309 -12.39 13.86 8.88
C ARG A 309 -11.69 15.20 8.70
N ARG A 310 -12.46 16.27 8.46
CA ARG A 310 -11.93 17.64 8.27
C ARG A 310 -13.04 18.69 8.34
N GLN A 311 -12.68 19.95 8.57
CA GLN A 311 -13.57 21.07 8.29
C GLN A 311 -13.49 21.50 6.82
N ASN A 312 -14.65 21.85 6.25
CA ASN A 312 -14.71 22.42 4.90
C ASN A 312 -14.06 23.82 4.84
N SER A 313 -14.02 24.54 5.97
CA SER A 313 -13.33 25.83 6.10
C SER A 313 -11.80 25.75 5.97
N GLU A 314 -11.20 24.56 6.06
CA GLU A 314 -9.75 24.37 5.88
C GLU A 314 -9.28 24.64 4.45
N GLY A 315 -10.20 24.60 3.48
CA GLY A 315 -9.95 24.95 2.08
C GLY A 315 -10.40 23.87 1.10
N ALA A 316 -10.25 24.15 -0.18
CA ALA A 316 -10.66 23.25 -1.25
C ALA A 316 -9.76 22.01 -1.36
N ILE A 317 -10.33 20.92 -1.84
CA ILE A 317 -9.63 19.66 -2.11
C ILE A 317 -9.69 19.33 -3.60
N ASN A 318 -8.71 18.57 -4.06
CA ASN A 318 -8.75 17.97 -5.38
C ASN A 318 -9.14 16.49 -5.23
N ASP A 319 -10.43 16.19 -5.45
CA ASP A 319 -10.98 14.84 -5.30
C ASP A 319 -10.35 13.81 -6.24
N SER A 320 -9.82 14.23 -7.40
CA SER A 320 -9.10 13.32 -8.30
C SER A 320 -7.77 12.79 -7.71
N TRP A 321 -7.29 13.43 -6.63
CA TRP A 321 -6.11 13.01 -5.89
C TRP A 321 -6.42 12.12 -4.67
N THR A 322 -7.68 11.75 -4.48
CA THR A 322 -8.10 10.90 -3.36
C THR A 322 -7.58 9.48 -3.52
N ASP A 323 -7.11 8.93 -2.41
CA ASP A 323 -6.77 7.52 -2.24
C ASP A 323 -7.20 7.12 -0.82
N LEU A 324 -8.13 6.19 -0.68
CA LEU A 324 -8.75 5.80 0.58
C LEU A 324 -8.50 4.32 0.85
N GLY A 325 -7.95 3.99 2.01
CA GLY A 325 -7.70 2.62 2.42
C GLY A 325 -7.75 2.40 3.92
N LEU A 326 -7.74 1.12 4.29
CA LEU A 326 -7.59 0.64 5.66
C LEU A 326 -6.27 -0.12 5.74
N GLN A 327 -5.37 0.30 6.64
CA GLN A 327 -4.06 -0.33 6.84
C GLN A 327 -3.91 -0.77 8.30
N VAL A 328 -3.23 -1.89 8.53
CA VAL A 328 -2.94 -2.39 9.88
C VAL A 328 -1.60 -1.81 10.35
N SER A 329 -1.58 -1.27 11.57
CA SER A 329 -0.38 -0.78 12.22
C SER A 329 0.58 -1.93 12.57
N GLU A 330 1.82 -1.89 12.08
CA GLU A 330 2.86 -2.88 12.42
C GLU A 330 3.21 -2.88 13.93
N SER A 331 2.94 -1.80 14.66
CA SER A 331 3.25 -1.68 16.09
C SER A 331 2.09 -2.10 16.99
N THR A 332 0.85 -1.71 16.65
CA THR A 332 -0.31 -1.88 17.53
C THR A 332 -1.30 -2.93 17.07
N ASN A 333 -1.20 -3.43 15.83
CA ASN A 333 -2.23 -4.26 15.18
C ASN A 333 -3.60 -3.57 15.07
N GLU A 334 -3.65 -2.24 15.19
CA GLU A 334 -4.87 -1.47 15.04
C GLU A 334 -5.14 -1.19 13.56
N LEU A 335 -6.39 -1.32 13.16
CA LEU A 335 -6.84 -0.92 11.84
C LEU A 335 -6.93 0.60 11.79
N THR A 336 -6.24 1.20 10.82
CA THR A 336 -6.09 2.65 10.66
C THR A 336 -6.64 3.08 9.32
N ILE A 337 -7.52 4.08 9.32
CA ILE A 337 -7.96 4.79 8.12
C ILE A 337 -6.76 5.54 7.56
N VAL A 338 -6.47 5.38 6.28
CA VAL A 338 -5.45 6.15 5.57
C VAL A 338 -6.11 6.78 4.35
N GLU A 339 -6.24 8.11 4.35
CA GLU A 339 -6.77 8.87 3.22
C GLU A 339 -5.73 9.87 2.71
N ALA A 340 -5.29 9.72 1.47
CA ALA A 340 -4.49 10.71 0.77
C ALA A 340 -5.37 11.77 0.11
N ARG A 341 -4.98 13.03 0.23
CA ARG A 341 -5.63 14.18 -0.42
C ARG A 341 -4.60 15.19 -0.90
N ARG A 342 -4.96 15.95 -1.94
CA ARG A 342 -4.27 17.18 -2.34
C ARG A 342 -5.16 18.37 -2.01
N GLU A 343 -4.65 19.29 -1.20
CA GLU A 343 -5.48 20.31 -0.54
C GLU A 343 -4.89 21.71 -0.72
N TYR A 344 -5.77 22.70 -0.85
CA TYR A 344 -5.46 24.12 -0.98
C TYR A 344 -5.82 24.84 0.31
N LEU A 345 -4.88 24.85 1.27
CA LEU A 345 -5.15 25.35 2.62
C LEU A 345 -5.40 26.85 2.65
N GLY A 346 -6.35 27.27 3.49
CA GLY A 346 -6.65 28.68 3.74
C GLY A 346 -7.05 29.45 2.47
N ASN A 347 -7.60 28.75 1.48
CA ASN A 347 -7.90 29.27 0.14
C ASN A 347 -6.68 29.89 -0.57
N THR A 348 -5.48 29.40 -0.26
CA THR A 348 -4.25 29.81 -0.97
C THR A 348 -4.12 29.07 -2.30
N SER A 349 -3.29 29.59 -3.21
CA SER A 349 -2.91 28.89 -4.44
C SER A 349 -1.87 27.78 -4.22
N SER A 350 -1.31 27.71 -3.01
CA SER A 350 -0.41 26.65 -2.60
C SER A 350 -1.21 25.39 -2.26
N HIS A 351 -0.67 24.23 -2.63
CA HIS A 351 -1.27 22.96 -2.26
C HIS A 351 -0.25 22.06 -1.61
N GLN A 352 -0.73 21.18 -0.76
CA GLN A 352 0.07 20.14 -0.11
C GLN A 352 -0.61 18.79 -0.26
N ARG A 353 0.18 17.73 -0.13
CA ARG A 353 -0.36 16.39 0.06
C ARG A 353 -0.56 16.15 1.55
N THR A 354 -1.76 15.72 1.91
CA THR A 354 -2.14 15.37 3.29
C THR A 354 -2.56 13.90 3.32
N TYR A 355 -2.10 13.18 4.35
CA TYR A 355 -2.53 11.82 4.66
C TYR A 355 -3.24 11.84 6.00
N TYR A 356 -4.56 11.87 5.98
CA TYR A 356 -5.37 11.70 7.17
C TYR A 356 -5.20 10.28 7.66
N MET A 357 -4.80 10.15 8.93
CA MET A 357 -4.55 8.86 9.55
C MET A 357 -5.24 8.83 10.90
N GLN A 358 -6.15 7.90 11.10
CA GLN A 358 -6.79 7.71 12.40
C GLN A 358 -7.16 6.25 12.62
N PRO A 359 -7.00 5.71 13.84
CA PRO A 359 -7.51 4.40 14.19
C PRO A 359 -9.03 4.32 13.96
N VAL A 360 -9.52 3.16 13.53
CA VAL A 360 -10.97 2.94 13.43
C VAL A 360 -11.54 2.85 14.85
N PRO A 361 -12.54 3.67 15.23
CA PRO A 361 -12.96 3.88 16.61
C PRO A 361 -13.97 2.84 17.10
N PHE A 362 -13.70 1.56 16.89
CA PHE A 362 -14.54 0.51 17.47
C PHE A 362 -13.95 -0.07 18.76
N PRO A 363 -14.78 -0.42 19.75
CA PRO A 363 -14.32 -1.16 20.91
C PRO A 363 -13.68 -2.49 20.46
N THR A 364 -12.44 -2.71 20.89
CA THR A 364 -11.80 -4.02 20.77
C THR A 364 -12.42 -4.92 21.82
N ALA A 365 -12.98 -6.06 21.40
CA ALA A 365 -13.39 -7.09 22.36
C ALA A 365 -12.12 -7.55 23.09
N THR A 366 -12.01 -7.28 24.38
CA THR A 366 -10.99 -7.93 25.21
C THR A 366 -11.24 -9.42 25.11
N PRO A 367 -10.25 -10.25 24.72
CA PRO A 367 -10.40 -11.69 24.85
C PRO A 367 -10.67 -11.94 26.33
N ASP A 368 -11.81 -12.58 26.62
CA ASP A 368 -12.15 -12.99 27.97
C ASP A 368 -10.94 -13.71 28.57
N ALA A 369 -10.49 -13.22 29.72
CA ALA A 369 -9.52 -13.90 30.57
C ALA A 369 -10.14 -15.26 30.94
N SER A 370 -9.87 -16.26 30.12
CA SER A 370 -9.95 -17.64 30.53
C SER A 370 -8.82 -17.83 31.54
N ASP A 371 -9.22 -18.19 32.76
CA ASP A 371 -8.36 -18.66 33.83
C ASP A 371 -7.49 -19.81 33.31
N ASP A 372 -6.29 -19.51 32.81
CA ASP A 372 -5.18 -20.45 32.75
C ASP A 372 -3.92 -19.72 33.25
N ASP A 373 -3.66 -19.93 34.53
CA ASP A 373 -2.47 -19.56 35.28
C ASP A 373 -1.24 -20.20 34.62
N ASP A 374 -0.42 -19.42 33.90
CA ASP A 374 1.05 -19.48 33.90
C ASP A 374 1.62 -18.56 32.79
N GLN A 375 1.86 -17.28 33.12
CA GLN A 375 2.73 -16.38 32.37
C GLN A 375 3.75 -15.72 33.31
N PRO A 376 5.04 -15.68 32.95
CA PRO A 376 6.07 -15.10 33.81
C PRO A 376 6.03 -13.56 33.80
N ILE A 377 6.05 -13.01 35.02
CA ILE A 377 5.97 -11.60 35.39
C ILE A 377 7.02 -10.74 34.65
N LEU A 378 6.58 -9.82 33.79
CA LEU A 378 7.35 -8.66 33.35
C LEU A 378 7.17 -7.52 34.37
N PRO A 379 8.23 -6.75 34.72
CA PRO A 379 8.11 -5.64 35.65
C PRO A 379 7.33 -4.48 35.01
N SER A 380 6.12 -4.27 35.51
CA SER A 380 5.27 -3.11 35.29
C SER A 380 6.01 -1.80 35.59
N SER A 381 6.14 -0.94 34.58
CA SER A 381 6.45 0.48 34.76
C SER A 381 5.16 1.25 35.12
N PRO A 382 5.24 2.35 35.87
CA PRO A 382 4.11 2.89 36.63
C PRO A 382 3.05 3.52 35.71
N SER A 383 1.85 2.96 35.77
CA SER A 383 0.63 3.52 35.20
C SER A 383 0.28 4.82 35.93
N GLN A 384 0.24 5.94 35.19
CA GLN A 384 -0.50 7.12 35.62
C GLN A 384 -1.98 6.88 35.32
N GLU A 385 -2.82 7.14 36.31
CA GLU A 385 -4.25 6.92 36.30
C GLU A 385 -4.94 7.74 35.20
N HIS A 386 -5.36 7.06 34.13
CA HIS A 386 -6.28 7.61 33.13
C HIS A 386 -7.69 7.58 33.71
N HIS A 387 -8.11 8.69 34.33
CA HIS A 387 -9.53 8.94 34.58
C HIS A 387 -10.20 9.44 33.29
N LEU A 388 -10.56 8.52 32.39
CA LEU A 388 -11.55 8.80 31.35
C LEU A 388 -12.93 8.90 32.02
N SER A 389 -13.45 10.12 32.09
CA SER A 389 -14.84 10.36 32.46
C SER A 389 -15.72 10.10 31.24
N THR A 390 -16.37 8.94 31.20
CA THR A 390 -17.45 8.62 30.27
C THR A 390 -18.78 9.15 30.85
N PRO A 391 -19.59 9.95 30.12
CA PRO A 391 -21.00 10.08 30.47
C PRO A 391 -21.78 8.96 29.76
N LEU A 392 -22.26 8.02 30.55
CA LEU A 392 -23.23 7.01 30.17
C LEU A 392 -24.59 7.68 29.94
N ALA A 393 -25.10 7.70 28.71
CA ALA A 393 -26.47 8.13 28.40
C ALA A 393 -27.26 6.96 27.83
N THR A 394 -27.88 6.20 28.75
CA THR A 394 -28.94 5.25 28.48
C THR A 394 -30.18 5.98 27.94
N SER A 395 -30.80 5.42 26.92
CA SER A 395 -32.01 5.92 26.29
C SER A 395 -33.21 5.92 27.25
N SER A 396 -33.72 7.10 27.57
CA SER A 396 -35.13 7.28 27.91
C SER A 396 -35.58 8.71 27.58
N SER A 397 -36.68 8.79 26.85
CA SER A 397 -37.38 9.99 26.40
C SER A 397 -37.69 11.00 27.52
N ALA A 398 -37.19 12.24 27.41
CA ALA A 398 -37.95 13.48 27.63
C ALA A 398 -37.06 14.74 27.47
N SER A 399 -37.49 15.61 26.56
CA SER A 399 -37.40 17.08 26.58
C SER A 399 -36.05 17.80 26.76
N ALA A 400 -35.59 18.35 25.63
CA ALA A 400 -35.08 19.71 25.45
C ALA A 400 -34.47 20.41 26.68
N THR A 401 -33.14 20.55 26.70
CA THR A 401 -32.39 21.83 26.76
C THR A 401 -30.92 21.56 27.11
N THR A 402 -30.12 21.05 26.16
CA THR A 402 -28.67 21.27 26.11
C THR A 402 -28.23 21.08 24.66
N ALA A 403 -28.64 22.00 23.79
CA ALA A 403 -28.20 22.00 22.41
C ALA A 403 -26.74 22.45 22.37
N ILE A 404 -25.82 21.50 22.15
CA ILE A 404 -24.51 21.76 21.53
C ILE A 404 -24.77 22.66 20.32
N SER A 405 -24.03 23.77 20.18
CA SER A 405 -24.20 24.71 19.05
C SER A 405 -24.18 23.92 17.74
N ARG A 406 -25.34 23.74 17.12
CA ARG A 406 -25.51 22.92 15.90
C ARG A 406 -24.79 23.51 14.68
N TYR A 407 -24.26 24.73 14.80
CA TYR A 407 -23.64 25.49 13.74
C TYR A 407 -22.47 26.32 14.27
N PRO A 408 -21.55 26.77 13.40
CA PRO A 408 -20.56 27.78 13.74
C PRO A 408 -21.27 29.06 14.23
N ALA A 409 -20.82 29.65 15.34
CA ALA A 409 -21.51 30.76 16.00
C ALA A 409 -21.68 32.04 15.14
N ASN A 410 -20.97 32.14 14.02
CA ASN A 410 -20.86 33.36 13.19
C ASN A 410 -21.28 33.16 11.73
N ASP A 411 -22.00 32.10 11.39
CA ASP A 411 -22.42 31.90 9.99
C ASP A 411 -23.73 32.65 9.65
N VAL A 412 -23.64 33.55 8.67
CA VAL A 412 -24.73 34.38 8.15
C VAL A 412 -25.76 33.56 7.38
N TYR A 413 -25.42 32.35 6.93
CA TYR A 413 -26.30 31.48 6.15
C TYR A 413 -27.14 30.52 6.99
N ILE A 414 -26.92 30.46 8.32
CA ILE A 414 -27.76 29.66 9.24
C ILE A 414 -29.27 29.89 9.05
N PRO A 415 -29.77 31.13 8.82
CA PRO A 415 -31.19 31.35 8.58
C PRO A 415 -31.74 30.74 7.28
N LEU A 416 -30.88 30.39 6.32
CA LEU A 416 -31.27 29.75 5.06
C LEU A 416 -31.35 28.23 5.18
N ILE A 417 -30.78 27.65 6.24
CA ILE A 417 -30.78 26.20 6.47
C ILE A 417 -32.17 25.75 6.87
N THR A 418 -32.70 24.82 6.09
CA THR A 418 -33.94 24.12 6.33
C THR A 418 -33.68 22.76 6.99
N PRO A 419 -34.70 22.16 7.63
CA PRO A 419 -34.58 20.79 8.16
C PRO A 419 -34.25 19.71 7.11
N LEU A 420 -34.42 20.00 5.82
CA LEU A 420 -34.13 19.07 4.73
C LEU A 420 -32.63 19.00 4.42
N ASP A 421 -31.88 20.05 4.72
CA ASP A 421 -30.45 20.17 4.34
C ASP A 421 -29.53 19.29 5.19
N LYS A 422 -30.02 18.80 6.35
CA LYS A 422 -29.32 17.90 7.29
C LYS A 422 -27.82 18.24 7.52
N PRO A 423 -27.46 19.51 7.73
CA PRO A 423 -26.07 19.93 7.81
C PRO A 423 -25.35 19.31 9.00
N ARG A 424 -24.12 18.85 8.77
CA ARG A 424 -23.27 18.28 9.81
C ARG A 424 -22.18 19.26 10.23
N TYR A 425 -22.02 19.40 11.55
CA TYR A 425 -21.00 20.25 12.16
C TYR A 425 -20.42 19.58 13.41
N ALA A 426 -19.09 19.53 13.48
CA ALA A 426 -18.35 19.34 14.72
C ALA A 426 -17.38 20.50 14.92
N GLN A 427 -16.85 20.68 16.13
CA GLN A 427 -15.83 21.70 16.36
C GLN A 427 -14.57 21.43 15.51
N PRO A 428 -13.94 22.46 14.93
CA PRO A 428 -12.67 22.33 14.23
C PRO A 428 -11.61 21.68 15.13
N ARG A 429 -10.90 20.68 14.61
CA ARG A 429 -9.75 20.08 15.28
C ARG A 429 -8.45 20.63 14.67
N PRO A 430 -7.45 21.00 15.49
CA PRO A 430 -6.16 21.43 14.96
C PRO A 430 -5.51 20.36 14.08
N ARG A 431 -4.93 20.79 12.96
CA ARG A 431 -4.24 19.89 12.04
C ARG A 431 -2.91 19.46 12.64
N LEU A 432 -2.75 18.15 12.86
CA LEU A 432 -1.49 17.61 13.33
C LEU A 432 -0.45 17.60 12.19
N PRO A 433 0.79 18.07 12.44
CA PRO A 433 1.87 18.05 11.43
C PRO A 433 2.16 16.66 10.88
N ARG A 434 1.87 15.60 11.67
CA ARG A 434 2.03 14.20 11.29
C ARG A 434 1.20 13.76 10.09
N HIS A 435 0.27 14.57 9.58
CA HIS A 435 -0.51 14.22 8.39
C HIS A 435 0.05 14.83 7.11
N ALA A 436 0.86 15.90 7.18
CA ALA A 436 1.31 16.64 6.02
C ALA A 436 2.58 16.05 5.36
N HIS A 437 2.61 16.04 4.02
CA HIS A 437 3.79 15.86 3.18
C HIS A 437 3.95 17.11 2.30
N PRO A 438 4.78 18.09 2.74
CA PRO A 438 5.03 19.28 1.94
C PRO A 438 5.90 18.91 0.73
N GLU A 439 5.29 18.70 -0.43
CA GLU A 439 6.00 18.35 -1.67
C GLU A 439 6.82 19.54 -2.22
N PHE A 440 6.41 20.75 -1.88
CA PHE A 440 7.06 22.00 -2.28
C PHE A 440 7.74 22.59 -1.05
N GLY A 441 8.96 23.11 -1.22
CA GLY A 441 9.77 23.65 -0.12
C GLY A 441 9.05 24.76 0.68
N PRO A 442 9.67 25.27 1.74
CA PRO A 442 9.05 26.09 2.78
C PRO A 442 8.47 27.46 2.35
N LEU A 443 8.28 27.72 1.06
CA LEU A 443 7.51 28.86 0.57
C LEU A 443 5.98 28.70 0.76
N SER A 444 5.47 27.56 1.24
CA SER A 444 4.02 27.29 1.35
C SER A 444 3.46 27.12 2.76
N LEU A 445 4.25 27.31 3.83
CA LEU A 445 3.78 27.12 5.22
C LEU A 445 4.07 28.31 6.15
N SER A 446 4.34 29.52 5.63
CA SER A 446 4.34 30.72 6.48
C SER A 446 2.93 31.30 6.57
N LEU A 447 2.07 30.68 7.38
CA LEU A 447 0.88 31.35 7.92
C LEU A 447 1.15 31.67 9.40
N SER A 448 1.45 32.95 9.62
CA SER A 448 1.24 33.74 10.82
C SER A 448 1.56 33.11 12.18
N THR A 449 2.77 33.36 12.67
CA THR A 449 2.93 33.99 13.98
C THR A 449 4.02 35.06 13.85
N SER A 450 3.77 36.19 14.51
CA SER A 450 4.41 37.49 14.37
C SER A 450 5.89 37.54 14.74
N ASP A 451 6.58 38.52 14.12
CA ASP A 451 7.80 39.21 14.55
C ASP A 451 8.89 38.37 15.22
N ASP A 452 9.88 37.94 14.42
CA ASP A 452 11.27 38.09 14.88
C ASP A 452 12.25 38.20 13.71
N THR A 453 13.06 39.25 13.77
CA THR A 453 14.08 39.60 12.77
C THR A 453 15.46 39.17 13.25
N SER A 454 15.70 37.86 13.45
CA SER A 454 17.08 37.33 13.45
C SER A 454 17.13 35.80 13.58
N SER A 455 17.21 35.08 12.46
CA SER A 455 17.98 33.84 12.39
C SER A 455 18.08 33.42 10.93
N THR A 456 19.25 32.90 10.55
CA THR A 456 19.58 32.53 9.19
C THR A 456 18.69 31.35 8.78
N PRO A 457 17.94 31.43 7.66
CA PRO A 457 17.06 30.34 7.25
C PRO A 457 17.90 29.07 6.98
N PRO A 458 17.37 27.87 7.30
CA PRO A 458 18.00 26.63 6.88
C PRO A 458 18.17 26.65 5.35
N PRO A 459 19.24 26.01 4.82
CA PRO A 459 19.47 26.00 3.38
C PRO A 459 18.20 25.51 2.67
N PRO A 460 17.68 26.25 1.67
CA PRO A 460 16.49 25.83 0.96
C PRO A 460 16.73 24.42 0.40
N PRO A 461 15.73 23.52 0.45
CA PRO A 461 15.83 22.29 -0.31
C PRO A 461 16.19 22.66 -1.74
N SER A 462 17.24 22.06 -2.26
CA SER A 462 17.73 22.25 -3.62
C SER A 462 16.61 21.95 -4.60
N SER A 463 15.91 23.01 -5.03
CA SER A 463 14.75 23.01 -5.92
C SER A 463 13.52 22.24 -5.39
N PRO A 464 12.28 22.78 -5.56
CA PRO A 464 11.09 21.95 -5.38
C PRO A 464 11.20 20.74 -6.31
N GLY A 465 11.00 19.53 -5.77
CA GLY A 465 11.03 18.32 -6.59
C GLY A 465 10.01 18.41 -7.72
N PRO A 466 10.23 17.71 -8.85
CA PRO A 466 9.31 17.77 -9.98
C PRO A 466 7.90 17.36 -9.56
N SER A 467 6.93 18.18 -9.98
CA SER A 467 5.50 17.92 -9.84
C SER A 467 5.00 17.19 -11.07
N PHE A 468 4.18 16.15 -10.85
CA PHE A 468 3.55 15.40 -11.92
C PHE A 468 2.05 15.67 -11.90
N LEU A 469 1.47 15.81 -13.09
CA LEU A 469 0.03 15.85 -13.25
C LEU A 469 -0.56 14.47 -12.98
N LEU A 470 -1.85 14.41 -12.61
CA LEU A 470 -2.50 13.15 -12.27
C LEU A 470 -2.41 12.13 -13.41
N TRP A 471 -2.62 12.56 -14.67
CA TRP A 471 -2.55 11.68 -15.82
C TRP A 471 -1.15 11.09 -16.06
N LYS A 472 -0.09 11.74 -15.57
CA LYS A 472 1.28 11.20 -15.56
C LYS A 472 1.54 10.29 -14.36
N THR A 473 0.69 10.30 -13.34
CA THR A 473 0.83 9.47 -12.13
C THR A 473 0.01 8.20 -12.28
N LYS A 474 0.67 7.06 -12.52
CA LYS A 474 0.04 5.77 -12.86
C LYS A 474 -0.34 4.92 -11.67
N HIS A 475 0.34 5.14 -10.55
CA HIS A 475 0.05 4.48 -9.29
C HIS A 475 0.44 5.40 -8.14
N ARG A 476 -0.26 5.27 -7.00
CA ARG A 476 0.02 5.98 -5.76
C ARG A 476 -0.14 4.98 -4.64
N ALA A 477 0.77 5.03 -3.67
CA ALA A 477 0.74 4.21 -2.49
C ALA A 477 1.25 4.99 -1.29
N TYR A 478 0.80 4.59 -0.10
CA TYR A 478 1.30 5.08 1.17
C TYR A 478 1.69 3.92 2.07
N ASN A 479 2.90 3.98 2.63
CA ASN A 479 3.39 3.01 3.60
C ASN A 479 3.35 3.66 4.98
N LEU A 480 2.39 3.23 5.81
CA LEU A 480 2.19 3.74 7.16
C LEU A 480 3.44 3.55 8.04
N ALA A 481 4.03 2.34 7.99
CA ALA A 481 5.20 1.98 8.80
C ALA A 481 6.45 2.81 8.47
N SER A 482 6.58 3.28 7.23
CA SER A 482 7.69 4.12 6.77
C SER A 482 7.33 5.62 6.74
N SER A 483 6.09 5.99 7.09
CA SER A 483 5.56 7.36 6.95
C SER A 483 5.90 7.99 5.58
N SER A 484 5.65 7.25 4.50
CA SER A 484 6.19 7.57 3.18
C SER A 484 5.19 7.31 2.07
N PHE A 485 5.14 8.21 1.09
CA PHE A 485 4.40 7.97 -0.15
C PHE A 485 5.31 7.52 -1.29
N LEU A 486 4.72 6.78 -2.23
CA LEU A 486 5.35 6.31 -3.46
C LEU A 486 4.37 6.47 -4.62
N ASP A 487 4.78 7.17 -5.66
CA ASP A 487 4.07 7.37 -6.90
C ASP A 487 4.86 6.69 -8.04
N LEU A 488 4.19 5.95 -8.93
CA LEU A 488 4.76 5.54 -10.22
C LEU A 488 4.37 6.60 -11.25
N VAL A 489 5.34 7.25 -11.88
CA VAL A 489 5.11 8.39 -12.78
C VAL A 489 5.72 8.20 -14.17
N GLU A 490 5.04 8.71 -15.18
CA GLU A 490 5.58 8.97 -16.51
C GLU A 490 6.36 10.28 -16.48
N ASP A 491 7.64 10.21 -16.83
CA ASP A 491 8.56 11.35 -16.97
C ASP A 491 9.21 11.35 -18.35
N ASP A 492 9.92 12.42 -18.66
CA ASP A 492 10.62 12.60 -19.92
C ASP A 492 12.13 12.69 -19.65
N ASP A 493 12.91 11.88 -20.37
CA ASP A 493 14.35 11.76 -20.25
C ASP A 493 15.04 12.42 -21.45
N GLU A 494 16.03 13.28 -21.21
CA GLU A 494 16.83 13.86 -22.29
C GLU A 494 18.03 12.94 -22.60
N VAL A 495 18.10 12.47 -23.85
CA VAL A 495 19.15 11.59 -24.35
C VAL A 495 19.87 12.28 -25.51
N ARG A 496 21.21 12.32 -25.44
CA ARG A 496 22.02 12.76 -26.59
C ARG A 496 22.04 11.67 -27.66
N THR A 497 21.64 12.02 -28.87
CA THR A 497 21.70 11.15 -30.04
C THR A 497 23.09 11.17 -30.67
N ALA A 498 23.37 10.19 -31.53
CA ALA A 498 24.68 10.02 -32.18
C ALA A 498 25.10 11.21 -33.06
N ASP A 499 24.15 12.03 -33.51
CA ASP A 499 24.37 13.26 -34.28
C ASP A 499 24.64 14.50 -33.40
N GLY A 500 24.66 14.33 -32.06
CA GLY A 500 24.89 15.41 -31.10
C GLY A 500 23.65 16.23 -30.75
N SER A 501 22.47 15.88 -31.29
CA SER A 501 21.20 16.50 -30.88
C SER A 501 20.66 15.89 -29.57
N THR A 502 19.69 16.56 -28.94
CA THR A 502 19.01 16.07 -27.73
C THR A 502 17.64 15.55 -28.12
N ALA A 503 17.41 14.26 -27.93
CA ALA A 503 16.09 13.64 -28.05
C ALA A 503 15.43 13.53 -26.67
N VAL A 504 14.13 13.76 -26.61
CA VAL A 504 13.32 13.52 -25.41
C VAL A 504 12.69 12.14 -25.54
N VAL A 505 12.96 11.25 -24.58
CA VAL A 505 12.48 9.88 -24.56
C VAL A 505 11.61 9.68 -23.31
N PRO A 506 10.35 9.23 -23.45
CA PRO A 506 9.50 9.00 -22.29
C PRO A 506 10.04 7.83 -21.45
N CYS A 507 9.89 7.92 -20.14
CA CYS A 507 10.37 6.91 -19.20
C CYS A 507 9.43 6.78 -17.98
N LEU A 508 9.50 5.66 -17.27
CA LEU A 508 8.85 5.49 -15.99
C LEU A 508 9.83 5.75 -14.84
N ARG A 509 9.34 6.37 -13.78
CA ARG A 509 10.10 6.66 -12.55
C ARG A 509 9.23 6.43 -11.32
N LEU A 510 9.87 6.08 -10.24
CA LEU A 510 9.32 6.18 -8.90
C LEU A 510 9.58 7.57 -8.37
N ARG A 511 8.56 8.17 -7.77
CA ARG A 511 8.59 9.45 -7.08
C ARG A 511 8.10 9.21 -5.67
N GLY A 512 8.83 9.66 -4.66
CA GLY A 512 8.39 9.42 -3.29
C GLY A 512 9.17 10.23 -2.29
N ALA A 513 8.65 10.24 -1.06
CA ALA A 513 9.31 10.87 0.06
C ALA A 513 8.78 10.34 1.39
N GLY A 514 9.71 10.12 2.31
CA GLY A 514 9.41 9.90 3.72
C GLY A 514 9.52 11.16 4.56
N ARG A 515 8.84 11.10 5.71
CA ARG A 515 9.06 11.98 6.85
C ARG A 515 9.50 11.16 8.05
N ARG A 516 10.26 11.77 8.94
CA ARG A 516 10.64 11.20 10.23
C ARG A 516 10.38 12.18 11.34
N ARG A 517 10.21 11.69 12.57
CA ARG A 517 10.07 12.56 13.74
C ARG A 517 11.31 13.46 13.86
N ALA A 518 11.08 14.74 14.11
CA ALA A 518 12.13 15.71 14.42
C ALA A 518 12.48 15.64 15.91
N SER A 519 13.56 16.34 16.29
CA SER A 519 13.89 16.52 17.70
C SER A 519 12.67 17.05 18.47
N PRO A 520 12.34 16.49 19.65
CA PRO A 520 11.31 17.04 20.52
C PRO A 520 11.72 18.37 21.16
N LEU A 521 12.97 18.79 20.97
CA LEU A 521 13.49 20.06 21.46
C LEU A 521 13.14 21.23 20.52
N ASP A 522 12.88 22.40 21.08
CA ASP A 522 12.81 23.66 20.36
C ASP A 522 14.20 24.25 20.08
N GLU A 523 14.24 25.45 19.50
CA GLU A 523 15.49 26.12 19.10
C GLU A 523 16.33 26.53 20.33
N GLU A 524 15.66 26.72 21.47
CA GLU A 524 16.22 27.05 22.77
C GLU A 524 16.67 25.79 23.56
N GLY A 525 16.35 24.59 23.06
CA GLY A 525 16.72 23.31 23.66
C GLY A 525 15.76 22.80 24.74
N TRP A 526 14.55 23.37 24.85
CA TRP A 526 13.50 22.90 25.74
C TRP A 526 12.60 21.87 25.06
N VAL A 527 12.04 20.96 25.87
CA VAL A 527 11.04 20.00 25.38
C VAL A 527 9.76 20.76 25.05
N ARG A 528 9.33 20.66 23.79
CA ARG A 528 8.08 21.27 23.33
C ARG A 528 6.89 20.70 24.09
N ARG A 529 5.93 21.56 24.40
CA ARG A 529 4.69 21.17 25.08
C ARG A 529 3.55 21.10 24.08
N PRO A 530 2.53 20.25 24.33
CA PRO A 530 1.31 20.27 23.54
C PRO A 530 0.69 21.67 23.52
N GLU A 531 0.23 22.08 22.34
CA GLU A 531 -0.50 23.30 22.12
C GLU A 531 -1.88 23.22 22.79
N ARG A 532 -2.43 24.38 23.16
CA ARG A 532 -3.79 24.48 23.70
C ARG A 532 -4.73 24.84 22.57
N ASP A 533 -5.82 24.10 22.45
CA ASP A 533 -6.89 24.42 21.52
C ASP A 533 -7.50 25.79 21.89
N GLU A 534 -7.60 26.69 20.93
CA GLU A 534 -8.01 28.08 21.18
C GLU A 534 -9.47 28.19 21.66
N LEU A 535 -10.32 27.22 21.29
CA LEU A 535 -11.75 27.22 21.56
C LEU A 535 -12.09 26.53 22.89
N THR A 536 -11.48 25.39 23.14
CA THR A 536 -11.76 24.53 24.31
C THR A 536 -10.75 24.75 25.45
N GLY A 537 -9.56 25.26 25.15
CA GLY A 537 -8.46 25.42 26.11
C GLY A 537 -7.77 24.11 26.52
N GLU A 538 -8.21 22.98 25.98
CA GLU A 538 -7.67 21.65 26.23
C GLU A 538 -6.33 21.45 25.51
N LEU A 539 -5.50 20.54 26.03
CA LEU A 539 -4.24 20.20 25.37
C LEU A 539 -4.52 19.32 24.16
N VAL A 540 -3.96 19.70 23.02
CA VAL A 540 -4.10 18.97 21.77
C VAL A 540 -3.01 17.91 21.73
N GLU A 541 -3.35 16.66 21.99
CA GLU A 541 -2.39 15.56 21.99
C GLU A 541 -1.69 15.43 20.63
N GLY A 542 -0.36 15.36 20.65
CA GLY A 542 0.45 15.20 19.44
C GLY A 542 0.77 16.49 18.70
N SER A 543 0.24 17.63 19.14
CA SER A 543 0.57 18.94 18.57
C SER A 543 2.01 19.37 18.85
N GLU A 544 2.67 18.78 19.85
CA GLU A 544 4.09 18.97 20.15
C GLU A 544 5.02 18.28 19.14
N GLU A 545 4.49 17.34 18.36
CA GLU A 545 5.27 16.61 17.37
C GLU A 545 5.76 17.52 16.25
N ARG A 546 6.98 17.27 15.81
CA ARG A 546 7.56 17.90 14.63
C ARG A 546 8.12 16.83 13.73
N TRP A 547 8.17 17.13 12.45
CA TRP A 547 8.55 16.18 11.42
C TRP A 547 9.59 16.79 10.50
N VAL A 548 10.63 16.03 10.18
CA VAL A 548 11.62 16.37 9.16
C VAL A 548 11.22 15.64 7.89
N TYR A 549 11.03 16.40 6.81
CA TYR A 549 10.73 15.86 5.50
C TYR A 549 12.00 15.62 4.69
N GLY A 550 12.15 14.41 4.13
CA GLY A 550 13.36 14.00 3.39
C GLY A 550 13.51 14.59 1.98
N GLY A 551 12.54 15.39 1.52
CA GLY A 551 12.44 15.87 0.15
C GLY A 551 11.91 14.80 -0.82
N VAL A 552 11.28 15.25 -1.91
CA VAL A 552 10.85 14.36 -3.00
C VAL A 552 12.06 13.83 -3.75
N ARG A 553 12.14 12.51 -3.90
CA ARG A 553 13.18 11.80 -4.64
C ARG A 553 12.61 11.10 -5.85
N LEU A 554 13.43 10.98 -6.90
CA LEU A 554 13.14 10.21 -8.10
C LEU A 554 14.09 9.03 -8.21
N TRP A 555 13.55 7.87 -8.59
CA TRP A 555 14.34 6.70 -8.96
C TRP A 555 13.78 6.04 -10.23
N PRO A 556 14.60 5.65 -11.22
CA PRO A 556 16.02 5.95 -11.32
C PRO A 556 16.28 7.47 -11.34
N PRO A 557 17.51 7.97 -11.09
CA PRO A 557 17.83 9.41 -11.17
C PRO A 557 17.68 10.00 -12.58
N ARG A 558 17.53 11.32 -12.72
CA ARG A 558 17.52 11.98 -14.04
C ARG A 558 18.92 11.99 -14.64
N ARG A 559 19.03 11.79 -15.95
CA ARG A 559 20.33 11.94 -16.63
C ARG A 559 20.73 13.40 -16.60
N VAL A 560 21.98 13.66 -16.24
CA VAL A 560 22.59 14.98 -16.45
C VAL A 560 23.25 14.96 -17.82
N PRO A 561 22.87 15.86 -18.76
CA PRO A 561 23.48 15.91 -20.08
C PRO A 561 24.98 16.26 -20.00
N GLY A 562 25.85 15.24 -19.93
CA GLY A 562 27.31 15.44 -19.86
C GLY A 562 28.12 14.27 -19.30
N ASP A 563 27.58 13.50 -18.37
CA ASP A 563 28.35 12.48 -17.62
C ASP A 563 28.73 11.23 -18.44
N ALA A 564 27.96 10.92 -19.49
CA ALA A 564 28.29 9.77 -20.35
C ALA A 564 29.62 9.95 -21.11
N GLY A 565 30.06 11.20 -21.36
CA GLY A 565 31.26 11.49 -22.15
C GLY A 565 32.58 11.57 -21.37
N GLU A 566 32.54 11.73 -20.03
CA GLU A 566 33.75 11.76 -19.21
C GLU A 566 34.20 10.38 -18.74
N ALA A 567 33.25 9.46 -18.51
CA ALA A 567 33.54 8.07 -18.12
C ALA A 567 34.22 7.28 -19.25
N GLU A 568 33.93 7.57 -20.52
CA GLU A 568 34.62 6.93 -21.65
C GLU A 568 36.01 7.53 -21.94
N ARG A 569 36.28 8.78 -21.51
CA ARG A 569 37.54 9.48 -21.82
C ARG A 569 38.68 9.16 -20.86
N LYS A 570 38.37 8.80 -19.62
CA LYS A 570 39.33 8.26 -18.67
C LYS A 570 39.23 6.75 -18.75
N GLY A 571 40.18 6.10 -19.43
CA GLY A 571 40.28 4.64 -19.54
C GLY A 571 40.55 3.94 -18.21
N GLU A 572 39.70 4.18 -17.21
CA GLU A 572 39.64 3.47 -15.95
C GLU A 572 38.72 2.26 -16.18
N GLY A 573 39.29 1.07 -16.02
CA GLY A 573 38.68 -0.18 -16.45
C GLY A 573 37.27 -0.39 -15.90
N LYS A 574 36.39 -0.92 -16.77
CA LYS A 574 35.07 -1.52 -16.49
C LYS A 574 34.70 -1.53 -14.99
N SER A 575 34.25 -0.39 -14.49
CA SER A 575 33.38 -0.39 -13.33
C SER A 575 32.04 -0.90 -13.85
N THR A 576 31.66 -2.11 -13.47
CA THR A 576 30.34 -2.72 -13.71
C THR A 576 29.21 -2.00 -12.94
N VAL A 577 29.45 -0.77 -12.47
CA VAL A 577 28.49 0.08 -11.76
C VAL A 577 28.02 1.16 -12.73
N GLY A 578 27.04 0.84 -13.56
CA GLY A 578 26.46 1.83 -14.48
C GLY A 578 25.98 1.31 -15.83
N GLU A 579 25.51 0.06 -15.92
CA GLU A 579 24.47 -0.17 -16.93
C GLU A 579 23.28 0.69 -16.52
N GLU A 580 22.89 1.65 -17.37
CA GLU A 580 21.94 2.71 -17.02
C GLU A 580 20.60 2.10 -16.63
N VAL A 581 20.39 1.95 -15.32
CA VAL A 581 19.15 1.40 -14.76
C VAL A 581 17.97 2.22 -15.24
N ARG A 582 17.16 1.62 -16.11
CA ARG A 582 15.91 2.18 -16.61
C ARG A 582 14.79 1.23 -16.28
N LEU A 583 13.70 1.79 -15.78
CA LEU A 583 12.45 1.06 -15.74
C LEU A 583 11.99 0.82 -17.18
N PRO A 584 11.51 -0.39 -17.51
CA PRO A 584 10.91 -0.64 -18.81
C PRO A 584 9.76 0.36 -19.02
N TRP A 585 9.67 0.94 -20.21
CA TRP A 585 8.67 1.93 -20.55
C TRP A 585 7.61 1.34 -21.50
N GLY A 586 6.38 1.82 -21.36
CA GLY A 586 5.23 1.50 -22.18
C GLY A 586 3.95 1.96 -21.47
N LYS A 587 2.79 1.64 -22.03
CA LYS A 587 1.51 1.96 -21.39
C LYS A 587 1.37 1.09 -20.14
N VAL A 588 1.36 1.72 -18.96
CA VAL A 588 1.08 1.03 -17.70
C VAL A 588 -0.39 0.59 -17.70
N VAL A 589 -0.62 -0.70 -17.49
CA VAL A 589 -1.96 -1.29 -17.53
C VAL A 589 -2.52 -1.47 -16.12
N ASN A 590 -1.68 -1.95 -15.20
CA ASN A 590 -2.02 -2.13 -13.80
C ASN A 590 -0.76 -1.96 -12.93
N ALA A 591 -0.93 -1.55 -11.68
CA ALA A 591 0.14 -1.39 -10.70
C ALA A 591 -0.41 -1.54 -9.28
N VAL A 592 0.31 -2.28 -8.45
CA VAL A 592 -0.05 -2.56 -7.05
C VAL A 592 1.21 -2.55 -6.20
N ALA A 593 1.15 -1.93 -5.03
CA ALA A 593 2.24 -1.89 -4.06
C ALA A 593 1.83 -2.49 -2.72
N ASP A 594 2.77 -3.14 -2.05
CA ASP A 594 2.68 -3.53 -0.65
C ASP A 594 3.76 -2.82 0.18
N GLU A 595 3.99 -3.28 1.41
CA GLU A 595 4.95 -2.67 2.33
C GLU A 595 6.42 -2.93 1.95
N ARG A 596 6.70 -3.78 0.96
CA ARG A 596 8.05 -4.20 0.54
C ARG A 596 8.33 -3.92 -0.93
N SER A 597 7.33 -3.90 -1.80
CA SER A 597 7.52 -3.96 -3.24
C SER A 597 6.38 -3.28 -4.01
N LEU A 598 6.68 -2.89 -5.24
CA LEU A 598 5.75 -2.44 -6.26
C LEU A 598 5.81 -3.41 -7.43
N VAL A 599 4.65 -3.90 -7.88
CA VAL A 599 4.50 -4.67 -9.11
C VAL A 599 3.66 -3.88 -10.10
N TYR A 600 4.09 -3.81 -11.36
CA TYR A 600 3.32 -3.14 -12.39
C TYR A 600 3.45 -3.83 -13.75
N GLY A 601 2.36 -3.79 -14.52
CA GLY A 601 2.23 -4.34 -15.85
C GLY A 601 2.41 -3.27 -16.93
N ILE A 602 3.14 -3.61 -17.99
CA ILE A 602 3.39 -2.74 -19.13
C ILE A 602 2.96 -3.46 -20.40
N ALA A 603 2.09 -2.84 -21.20
CA ALA A 603 1.76 -3.32 -22.53
C ALA A 603 2.92 -3.08 -23.51
N ASP A 604 3.30 -4.12 -24.26
CA ASP A 604 4.31 -4.01 -25.31
C ASP A 604 3.73 -3.24 -26.51
N PRO A 605 4.32 -2.10 -26.92
CA PRO A 605 3.86 -1.34 -28.07
C PRO A 605 3.95 -2.11 -29.40
N GLY A 606 4.75 -3.17 -29.48
CA GLY A 606 4.90 -4.03 -30.66
C GLY A 606 3.91 -5.21 -30.74
N GLY A 607 2.97 -5.34 -29.79
CA GLY A 607 2.01 -6.45 -29.75
C GLY A 607 2.59 -7.78 -29.25
N GLY A 608 3.79 -7.75 -28.65
CA GLY A 608 4.51 -8.91 -28.12
C GLY A 608 4.05 -9.43 -26.74
N GLY A 609 2.90 -8.97 -26.25
CA GLY A 609 2.37 -9.28 -24.91
C GLY A 609 2.59 -8.16 -23.89
N GLU A 610 2.40 -8.45 -22.62
CA GLU A 610 2.65 -7.55 -21.49
C GLU A 610 3.79 -8.06 -20.63
N LYS A 611 4.51 -7.13 -19.99
CA LYS A 611 5.61 -7.42 -19.08
C LYS A 611 5.18 -7.08 -17.67
N ILE A 612 5.36 -8.01 -16.73
CA ILE A 612 5.17 -7.73 -15.30
C ILE A 612 6.53 -7.41 -14.70
N VAL A 613 6.65 -6.20 -14.14
CA VAL A 613 7.87 -5.67 -13.53
C VAL A 613 7.71 -5.63 -12.03
N LEU A 614 8.75 -6.07 -11.32
CA LEU A 614 8.87 -5.93 -9.88
C LEU A 614 9.94 -4.90 -9.54
N VAL A 615 9.61 -4.06 -8.56
CA VAL A 615 10.55 -3.22 -7.83
C VAL A 615 10.43 -3.61 -6.36
N SER A 616 11.51 -4.02 -5.71
CA SER A 616 11.49 -4.36 -4.29
C SER A 616 12.43 -3.47 -3.48
N PHE A 617 11.95 -3.02 -2.32
CA PHE A 617 12.67 -2.27 -1.29
C PHE A 617 13.23 -3.18 -0.20
N ASP A 618 12.90 -4.47 -0.22
CA ASP A 618 13.36 -5.45 0.75
C ASP A 618 14.80 -5.90 0.44
N PRO A 619 15.77 -5.66 1.33
CA PRO A 619 17.14 -6.15 1.14
C PRO A 619 17.25 -7.68 1.19
N GLY A 620 16.25 -8.35 1.77
CA GLY A 620 16.18 -9.81 1.88
C GLY A 620 15.75 -10.51 0.60
N ILE A 621 15.29 -9.78 -0.42
CA ILE A 621 14.70 -10.39 -1.61
C ILE A 621 15.72 -11.25 -2.38
N ARG A 622 15.27 -12.46 -2.72
CA ARG A 622 16.00 -13.39 -3.58
C ARG A 622 15.03 -13.71 -4.71
N ILE A 623 15.46 -13.64 -5.96
CA ILE A 623 14.64 -14.08 -7.09
C ILE A 623 15.51 -15.05 -7.87
N GLY A 624 15.00 -16.27 -8.07
CA GLY A 624 15.66 -17.25 -8.93
C GLY A 624 15.66 -16.78 -10.38
N LYS A 625 16.64 -17.21 -11.17
CA LYS A 625 16.54 -17.07 -12.63
C LYS A 625 15.36 -17.93 -13.07
N THR A 626 14.24 -17.34 -13.46
CA THR A 626 13.12 -18.10 -14.03
C THR A 626 13.65 -18.78 -15.29
N VAL A 627 13.73 -20.10 -15.29
CA VAL A 627 14.17 -20.87 -16.46
C VAL A 627 12.99 -20.90 -17.42
N GLU A 628 12.97 -19.99 -18.39
CA GLU A 628 12.11 -20.14 -19.57
C GLU A 628 12.52 -21.43 -20.28
N ARG A 629 11.71 -22.48 -20.11
CA ARG A 629 11.85 -23.71 -20.87
C ARG A 629 11.04 -23.53 -22.15
N GLU A 630 11.64 -22.86 -23.13
CA GLU A 630 11.10 -22.84 -24.50
C GLU A 630 10.96 -24.29 -25.00
N LYS A 631 9.72 -24.79 -25.01
CA LYS A 631 9.38 -25.98 -25.79
C LYS A 631 9.34 -25.55 -27.25
N GLY A 632 10.47 -25.72 -27.93
CA GLY A 632 10.50 -25.73 -29.39
C GLY A 632 9.54 -26.81 -29.90
N ASP A 633 8.53 -26.39 -30.64
CA ASP A 633 7.65 -27.24 -31.40
C ASP A 633 8.46 -27.90 -32.53
N GLY A 634 8.92 -29.12 -32.27
CA GLY A 634 9.66 -29.95 -33.21
C GLY A 634 8.92 -31.26 -33.35
N GLY A 635 8.03 -31.30 -34.35
CA GLY A 635 7.21 -32.46 -34.66
C GLY A 635 8.00 -33.77 -34.74
N GLU A 636 7.35 -34.81 -34.25
CA GLU A 636 7.77 -36.21 -34.34
C GLU A 636 8.13 -36.58 -35.78
N ARG A 637 9.33 -37.13 -35.96
CA ARG A 637 9.58 -38.11 -37.02
C ARG A 637 10.49 -39.20 -36.49
N GLU A 638 9.84 -40.33 -36.23
CA GLU A 638 10.40 -41.64 -36.03
C GLU A 638 11.09 -42.12 -37.33
N GLU A 639 12.39 -42.43 -37.30
CA GLU A 639 12.99 -43.64 -37.91
C GLU A 639 14.53 -43.73 -37.76
N SER A 640 14.95 -44.78 -37.06
CA SER A 640 15.93 -45.80 -37.52
C SER A 640 17.29 -45.42 -38.14
N ARG A 641 18.34 -45.72 -37.34
CA ARG A 641 19.61 -46.43 -37.67
C ARG A 641 20.61 -45.92 -38.74
N LYS A 642 21.89 -45.92 -38.29
CA LYS A 642 23.18 -46.21 -38.96
C LYS A 642 24.00 -45.07 -39.62
N VAL A 643 25.08 -44.71 -38.92
CA VAL A 643 26.53 -44.85 -39.25
C VAL A 643 27.06 -44.44 -40.66
N GLU A 644 28.19 -43.71 -40.62
CA GLU A 644 29.20 -43.41 -41.69
C GLU A 644 28.80 -42.36 -42.73
N ALA A 645 29.69 -41.58 -43.38
CA ALA A 645 31.02 -41.01 -43.15
C ALA A 645 31.32 -40.16 -44.42
N LYS A 646 32.08 -39.07 -44.28
CA LYS A 646 32.88 -38.37 -45.32
C LYS A 646 32.30 -38.15 -46.73
N GLY A 647 32.27 -36.88 -47.16
CA GLY A 647 32.32 -36.54 -48.59
C GLY A 647 32.35 -35.05 -48.89
N LYS A 648 33.46 -34.56 -49.42
CA LYS A 648 33.67 -33.21 -49.97
C LYS A 648 32.86 -33.00 -51.27
N GLY A 649 32.37 -31.79 -51.50
CA GLY A 649 31.92 -31.31 -52.82
C GLY A 649 31.67 -29.80 -52.80
N LYS A 650 32.20 -29.09 -53.80
CA LYS A 650 32.23 -27.63 -53.95
C LYS A 650 31.52 -27.26 -55.27
N ALA A 651 30.98 -26.04 -55.35
CA ALA A 651 30.35 -25.35 -56.52
C ALA A 651 28.86 -25.72 -56.75
N GLU A 652 27.92 -24.84 -57.12
CA GLU A 652 27.96 -23.49 -57.67
C GLU A 652 26.56 -22.82 -57.55
N ARG A 653 26.56 -21.47 -57.55
CA ARG A 653 25.48 -20.45 -57.71
C ARG A 653 24.01 -20.87 -58.00
N GLY A 654 23.11 -20.26 -57.25
CA GLY A 654 21.70 -20.02 -57.61
C GLY A 654 21.06 -19.01 -56.65
N ASP A 655 20.95 -17.76 -57.11
CA ASP A 655 20.40 -16.58 -56.44
C ASP A 655 18.86 -16.68 -56.30
N THR A 656 18.32 -16.50 -55.09
CA THR A 656 16.98 -15.91 -54.84
C THR A 656 16.90 -15.47 -53.38
N GLY A 657 16.58 -14.19 -53.18
CA GLY A 657 16.53 -13.55 -51.87
C GLY A 657 15.42 -14.06 -50.96
N ALA A 658 15.71 -14.06 -49.66
CA ALA A 658 14.72 -14.08 -48.60
C ALA A 658 15.35 -13.42 -47.35
N GLU A 659 14.85 -12.21 -47.08
CA GLU A 659 14.70 -11.53 -45.78
C GLU A 659 15.54 -12.06 -44.61
N ASP A 660 16.53 -11.24 -44.21
CA ASP A 660 17.18 -11.29 -42.90
C ASP A 660 16.13 -11.03 -41.81
N GLY A 661 15.52 -12.11 -41.31
CA GLY A 661 14.79 -12.10 -40.05
C GLY A 661 15.77 -11.90 -38.90
N VAL A 662 15.94 -10.64 -38.48
CA VAL A 662 16.67 -10.28 -37.26
C VAL A 662 15.98 -10.94 -36.06
N MET A 663 16.57 -12.04 -35.62
CA MET A 663 16.19 -12.80 -34.43
C MET A 663 16.64 -12.00 -33.21
N TRP A 664 15.73 -11.25 -32.58
CA TRP A 664 16.01 -10.54 -31.33
C TRP A 664 16.10 -11.55 -30.18
N LYS A 665 17.34 -11.86 -29.74
CA LYS A 665 17.59 -12.44 -28.43
C LYS A 665 17.52 -11.34 -27.39
N GLU A 666 16.38 -11.17 -26.71
CA GLU A 666 16.33 -10.37 -25.47
C GLU A 666 16.58 -11.27 -24.27
N GLU A 667 17.73 -11.13 -23.62
CA GLU A 667 18.02 -11.78 -22.33
C GLU A 667 17.15 -11.17 -21.22
N ALA A 668 16.65 -12.00 -20.29
CA ALA A 668 15.96 -11.54 -19.10
C ALA A 668 16.91 -10.68 -18.22
N MET A 669 16.60 -9.39 -18.08
CA MET A 669 17.42 -8.43 -17.35
C MET A 669 17.08 -8.46 -15.86
N TYR A 670 17.96 -9.04 -15.05
CA TYR A 670 17.87 -9.03 -13.58
C TYR A 670 19.01 -8.21 -13.00
N LEU A 671 18.71 -7.13 -12.29
CA LEU A 671 19.72 -6.28 -11.67
C LEU A 671 19.51 -6.22 -10.15
N ARG A 672 20.45 -6.83 -9.41
CA ARG A 672 20.64 -6.53 -7.99
C ARG A 672 21.38 -5.21 -7.89
N ILE A 673 20.76 -4.24 -7.24
CA ILE A 673 21.37 -2.93 -7.03
C ILE A 673 22.31 -3.07 -5.83
N ALA A 674 23.59 -3.32 -6.10
CA ALA A 674 24.63 -3.23 -5.07
C ALA A 674 24.85 -1.76 -4.72
N GLN A 675 24.87 -1.44 -3.42
CA GLN A 675 25.30 -0.13 -2.89
C GLN A 675 26.80 -0.14 -2.63
#